data_AF-A0A0P0SHR4-F1
#
_entry.id   AF-A0A0P0SHR4-F1
#
_cell.length_a   1.000
_cell.length_b   1.000
_cell.length_c   1.000
_cell.angle_alpha   90.00
_cell.angle_beta   90.00
_cell.angle_gamma   90.00
#
_symmetry.space_group_name_H-M   'P 1'
#
loop_
_entity.id
_entity.type
_entity.pdbx_description
1 polymer ?
#
loop_
_entity_poly.entity_id
_entity_poly.type
_entity_poly.pdbx_seq_one_letter_code
_entity_poly.pdbx_strand_id
1 'polypeptide(L)'
;MLTEEPRVAEREQVDTSRDTRRLRWAGGLGLLAVVLAVAVPFLPVVQHENTIVWPSQATGAQDVNAPLVALRPESMSVAVPAEAIRSLDERSATPATVLSTVPPESPEGARSGMVLTVGDGQLTLVNRGEQLSAAPLRDGPSEIRISSDAEETTVDLGSGAQTFPGDLRPQSVGIYSDLDGAADPLAGTSVRISPDTRFDSSPSVWKSLATAVASLALVGSLLALAGVDRHLGRRPHRAGREAGGMAERWPPRLRRWWTRARPRPVDVTVVGVLGLWAAIGGQTSDDGFTLGIVRDVPTSGYVGNYYRWYNAAEAPFGWFYDLYALWVQVSDSLLWLRLPGVLMGVTAWWLVSRGLLPRLGRQARRSRAATWAAAMTFLAFWMAYNSGLRPEPVVVVCSLLALVCVERAIALQRTLPVALGLFAASMAVGANPAGLIAIAPFLAGIRPLWQLLATRVRTFGAVSVLAPLLASGTAILMIAWADQSWAAVIDSTRIRSDVGPDWPWYSEIAQRYAPLFGSLADGSIARRFPILLVILCTLACVVVLIRRNRIPGAALGPAQRLVGSTVIALLIFAMTPTKWTHHFGDLVGLGAGMVALAAIATGSDALRSLRNRLAFLAAAFLVAALSAAGPNTWWYTNNWGVPWADQQVLIGGYEASSVLLVVALLLAAGAGVEHLRGIREDRHPDQLAGLERAIGRLPLIGRWWRARDWRRDASAALDATRRLRLTSAPLAVLCALLVTFNLWSMGAAMQARSGTWSMGSDALSNPLGGSCGLASQVFAERRPADGVLAPAPEPTGMATPANPDLLPTVASPPPPGESTATPAPLPPGVVPANSPEAQLLEPTSGGSGFRRDGVPPTGGGSGVSGFEYVLSGGLGSDAAPAFGSYDSSGRGTGTLRTPWTQLTAEQRAGATPLVVTAAGRLGGGNKLTVQYATRLSDGRVRVVEQTTLDDGRGEEMPWRELRFDLPEAARAATEVRLVAQDNSLGADGWLAVAPLRAPQLAPLSAVVGNQAMFLEYPVSLASPCLRPFSTAGGIAEVPAYRLQADGSRMRVDGEGWSTPQAGGPLGWITVIGKQNELPTYLEGDPGRDWGKVQAIQPYRPNAVRPTLERSDVLRSGLYSPGPLPAPPPGIPSPSR
;
A
#
# COMPACT_ATOMS: atom_id res chain seq x y z
N MET A 1 9.45 74.73 -22.69
CA MET A 1 8.66 75.87 -22.19
C MET A 1 7.35 75.34 -21.63
N LEU A 2 6.95 75.90 -20.49
CA LEU A 2 5.72 75.67 -19.71
C LEU A 2 5.67 74.39 -18.84
N THR A 3 6.27 74.61 -17.67
CA THR A 3 5.91 74.14 -16.33
C THR A 3 4.42 73.91 -16.10
N GLU A 4 4.04 72.67 -15.82
CA GLU A 4 2.97 72.35 -14.87
C GLU A 4 3.49 71.25 -13.95
N GLU A 5 3.72 71.60 -12.69
CA GLU A 5 4.02 70.66 -11.62
C GLU A 5 2.84 69.67 -11.46
N PRO A 6 3.07 68.35 -11.47
CA PRO A 6 2.07 67.44 -10.97
C PRO A 6 2.01 67.65 -9.45
N ARG A 7 0.94 68.30 -8.98
CA ARG A 7 0.55 68.35 -7.56
C ARG A 7 0.74 66.96 -6.97
N VAL A 8 1.73 66.84 -6.10
CA VAL A 8 1.91 65.70 -5.21
C VAL A 8 0.64 65.65 -4.37
N ALA A 9 -0.26 64.72 -4.70
CA ALA A 9 -1.34 64.37 -3.80
C ALA A 9 -0.70 63.98 -2.47
N GLU A 10 -0.91 64.79 -1.44
CA GLU A 10 -0.50 64.53 -0.07
C GLU A 10 -0.81 63.07 0.25
N ARG A 11 0.25 62.31 0.53
CA ARG A 11 0.09 61.04 1.24
C ARG A 11 -0.51 61.41 2.60
N GLU A 12 -1.80 61.14 2.75
CA GLU A 12 -2.51 60.99 4.02
C GLU A 12 -1.51 60.50 5.07
N GLN A 13 -1.20 61.35 6.05
CA GLN A 13 -0.25 61.04 7.13
C GLN A 13 -0.64 59.69 7.73
N VAL A 14 0.22 58.69 7.54
CA VAL A 14 0.07 57.39 8.19
C VAL A 14 0.03 57.66 9.69
N ASP A 15 -1.06 57.32 10.36
CA ASP A 15 -1.18 57.40 11.82
C ASP A 15 -0.24 56.36 12.44
N THR A 16 1.04 56.73 12.53
CA THR A 16 2.15 55.90 13.00
C THR A 16 1.90 55.38 14.41
N SER A 17 1.10 56.09 15.22
CA SER A 17 0.76 55.72 16.59
C SER A 17 -0.11 54.45 16.65
N ARG A 18 -1.16 54.37 15.82
CA ARG A 18 -2.10 53.23 15.78
C ARG A 18 -1.45 51.98 15.20
N ASP A 19 -0.66 52.13 14.13
CA ASP A 19 0.04 51.02 13.51
C ASP A 19 1.16 50.48 14.42
N THR A 20 1.86 51.37 15.14
CA THR A 20 2.84 50.95 16.15
C THR A 20 2.18 50.19 17.30
N ARG A 21 1.02 50.65 17.79
CA ARG A 21 0.26 49.94 18.83
C ARG A 21 -0.19 48.56 18.36
N ARG A 22 -0.70 48.44 17.14
CA ARG A 22 -1.10 47.15 16.55
C ARG A 22 0.08 46.20 16.38
N LEU A 23 1.24 46.69 15.96
CA LEU A 23 2.45 45.86 15.85
C LEU A 23 2.96 45.40 17.22
N ARG A 24 2.86 46.23 18.26
CA ARG A 24 3.17 45.81 19.63
C ARG A 24 2.24 44.70 20.11
N TRP A 25 0.94 44.79 19.82
CA TRP A 25 -0.01 43.70 20.07
C TRP A 25 0.31 42.43 19.27
N ALA A 26 0.67 42.58 17.99
CA ALA A 26 1.11 41.46 17.16
C ALA A 26 2.33 40.77 17.77
N GLY A 27 3.32 41.54 18.22
CA GLY A 27 4.51 41.05 18.89
C GLY A 27 4.20 40.34 20.21
N GLY A 28 3.44 40.97 21.10
CA GLY A 28 3.10 40.41 22.42
C GLY A 28 2.28 39.13 22.34
N LEU A 29 1.21 39.13 21.52
CA LEU A 29 0.40 37.93 21.30
C LEU A 29 1.18 36.84 20.55
N GLY A 30 2.03 37.23 19.60
CA GLY A 30 2.90 36.29 18.89
C GLY A 30 3.90 35.62 19.84
N LEU A 31 4.52 36.38 20.75
CA LEU A 31 5.46 35.85 21.73
C LEU A 31 4.77 34.90 22.70
N LEU A 32 3.58 35.27 23.19
CA LEU A 32 2.76 34.39 24.04
C LEU A 32 2.44 33.07 23.31
N ALA A 33 2.02 33.14 22.04
CA ALA A 33 1.73 31.97 21.24
C ALA A 33 2.96 31.06 21.06
N VAL A 34 4.15 31.64 20.82
CA VAL A 34 5.41 30.86 20.71
C VAL A 34 5.72 30.16 22.03
N VAL A 35 5.72 30.89 23.14
CA VAL A 35 6.08 30.34 24.46
C VAL A 35 5.16 29.19 24.82
N LEU A 36 3.85 29.37 24.63
CA LEU A 36 2.88 28.31 24.91
C LEU A 36 3.01 27.14 23.93
N ALA A 37 3.19 27.38 22.63
CA ALA A 37 3.37 26.30 21.66
C ALA A 37 4.62 25.45 21.95
N VAL A 38 5.71 26.06 22.42
CA VAL A 38 6.92 25.34 22.85
C VAL A 38 6.72 24.61 24.18
N ALA A 39 5.85 25.12 25.05
CA ALA A 39 5.53 24.45 26.33
C ALA A 39 4.63 23.22 26.15
N VAL A 40 3.70 23.23 25.18
CA VAL A 40 2.69 22.17 24.97
C VAL A 40 3.25 20.73 25.00
N PRO A 41 4.36 20.40 24.30
CA PRO A 41 4.94 19.06 24.34
C PRO A 41 5.32 18.55 25.74
N PHE A 42 5.63 19.47 26.66
CA PHE A 42 6.11 19.17 28.01
C PHE A 42 5.01 19.24 29.08
N LEU A 43 3.81 19.72 28.72
CA LEU A 43 2.70 19.79 29.66
C LEU A 43 2.17 18.39 30.00
N PRO A 44 1.59 18.21 31.20
CA PRO A 44 1.08 16.92 31.63
C PRO A 44 0.01 16.35 30.69
N VAL A 45 -0.06 15.02 30.64
CA VAL A 45 -1.09 14.23 29.93
C VAL A 45 -1.77 13.29 30.92
N VAL A 46 -2.99 12.86 30.61
CA VAL A 46 -3.68 11.80 31.36
C VAL A 46 -3.48 10.51 30.57
N GLN A 47 -2.72 9.57 31.13
CA GLN A 47 -2.52 8.24 30.55
C GLN A 47 -3.61 7.29 31.05
N HIS A 48 -4.21 6.52 30.14
CA HIS A 48 -5.24 5.54 30.48
C HIS A 48 -4.61 4.15 30.66
N GLU A 49 -4.28 3.80 31.89
CA GLU A 49 -3.62 2.54 32.23
C GLU A 49 -4.63 1.41 32.42
N ASN A 50 -4.25 0.22 31.98
CA ASN A 50 -5.02 -1.01 32.15
C ASN A 50 -4.15 -2.06 32.85
N THR A 51 -4.74 -2.85 33.74
CA THR A 51 -4.11 -4.03 34.32
C THR A 51 -5.03 -5.23 34.15
N ILE A 52 -4.54 -6.27 33.49
CA ILE A 52 -5.22 -7.57 33.40
C ILE A 52 -5.04 -8.28 34.73
N VAL A 53 -6.15 -8.77 35.31
CA VAL A 53 -6.14 -9.49 36.59
C VAL A 53 -6.71 -10.90 36.45
N TRP A 54 -6.03 -11.87 37.08
CA TRP A 54 -6.40 -13.29 37.07
C TRP A 54 -5.90 -14.00 38.35
N PRO A 55 -6.64 -14.96 38.94
CA PRO A 55 -8.05 -15.23 38.73
C PRO A 55 -8.90 -14.00 39.06
N SER A 56 -10.06 -13.87 38.42
CA SER A 56 -10.96 -12.73 38.67
C SER A 56 -12.31 -13.19 39.20
N GLN A 57 -13.06 -12.33 39.89
CA GLN A 57 -14.41 -12.67 40.34
C GLN A 57 -15.36 -13.01 39.18
N ALA A 58 -15.12 -12.44 37.99
CA ALA A 58 -15.98 -12.63 36.83
C ALA A 58 -15.66 -13.91 36.05
N THR A 59 -14.37 -14.27 35.95
CA THR A 59 -13.89 -15.36 35.08
C THR A 59 -13.33 -16.55 35.86
N GLY A 60 -13.18 -16.44 37.18
CA GLY A 60 -12.47 -17.43 37.99
C GLY A 60 -11.06 -17.65 37.44
N ALA A 61 -10.65 -18.92 37.39
CA ALA A 61 -9.37 -19.39 36.87
C ALA A 61 -9.43 -19.82 35.39
N GLN A 62 -10.48 -19.47 34.65
CA GLN A 62 -10.55 -19.78 33.22
C GLN A 62 -9.40 -19.10 32.46
N ASP A 63 -8.92 -19.77 31.41
CA ASP A 63 -7.93 -19.22 30.49
C ASP A 63 -8.41 -17.90 29.88
N VAL A 64 -7.49 -16.98 29.64
CA VAL A 64 -7.76 -15.62 29.14
C VAL A 64 -6.99 -15.37 27.85
N ASN A 65 -7.69 -14.93 26.80
CA ASN A 65 -7.08 -14.41 25.58
C ASN A 65 -6.95 -12.88 25.66
N ALA A 66 -5.72 -12.37 25.72
CA ALA A 66 -5.42 -10.94 25.80
C ALA A 66 -4.12 -10.61 25.05
N PRO A 67 -4.11 -10.66 23.70
CA PRO A 67 -2.92 -10.35 22.91
C PRO A 67 -2.47 -8.91 23.12
N LEU A 68 -1.28 -8.74 23.70
CA LEU A 68 -0.70 -7.42 23.91
C LEU A 68 -0.19 -6.84 22.59
N VAL A 69 -0.59 -5.62 22.28
CA VAL A 69 -0.19 -4.92 21.05
C VAL A 69 1.32 -4.67 21.03
N ALA A 70 1.89 -4.32 22.18
CA ALA A 70 3.34 -4.15 22.36
C ALA A 70 4.13 -5.47 22.46
N LEU A 71 3.47 -6.62 22.24
CA LEU A 71 3.95 -8.00 22.43
C LEU A 71 4.30 -8.36 23.88
N ARG A 72 4.91 -7.46 24.64
CA ARG A 72 5.30 -7.65 26.03
C ARG A 72 4.64 -6.59 26.91
N PRO A 73 4.38 -6.90 28.19
CA PRO A 73 3.78 -5.95 29.12
C PRO A 73 4.77 -4.84 29.50
N GLU A 74 4.25 -3.77 30.09
CA GLU A 74 5.07 -2.81 30.83
C GLU A 74 5.65 -3.50 32.08
N SER A 75 4.78 -4.17 32.84
CA SER A 75 5.13 -4.96 34.03
C SER A 75 4.22 -6.17 34.19
N MET A 76 4.75 -7.21 34.85
CA MET A 76 4.02 -8.42 35.19
C MET A 76 4.36 -8.83 36.63
N SER A 77 3.34 -9.23 37.41
CA SER A 77 3.52 -9.85 38.71
C SER A 77 2.62 -11.08 38.87
N VAL A 78 3.16 -12.10 39.53
CA VAL A 78 2.54 -13.40 39.76
C VAL A 78 2.78 -13.77 41.21
N ALA A 79 1.72 -14.21 41.87
CA ALA A 79 1.73 -14.84 43.18
C ALA A 79 0.85 -16.10 43.10
N VAL A 80 1.40 -17.26 43.40
CA VAL A 80 0.64 -18.53 43.46
C VAL A 80 1.01 -19.26 44.75
N PRO A 81 0.03 -19.58 45.62
CA PRO A 81 0.29 -20.39 46.81
C PRO A 81 0.80 -21.78 46.44
N ALA A 82 1.80 -22.27 47.17
CA ALA A 82 2.36 -23.62 46.94
C ALA A 82 1.32 -24.73 47.17
N GLU A 83 0.29 -24.49 47.99
CA GLU A 83 -0.82 -25.43 48.22
C GLU A 83 -1.65 -25.65 46.96
N ALA A 84 -1.93 -24.59 46.19
CA ALA A 84 -2.64 -24.69 44.91
C ALA A 84 -1.84 -25.51 43.89
N ILE A 85 -0.53 -25.29 43.83
CA ILE A 85 0.38 -26.01 42.94
C ILE A 85 0.49 -27.48 43.34
N ARG A 86 0.56 -27.77 44.65
CA ARG A 86 0.62 -29.15 45.15
C ARG A 86 -0.64 -29.91 44.82
N SER A 87 -1.82 -29.29 45.02
CA SER A 87 -3.10 -29.85 44.60
C SER A 87 -3.12 -30.17 43.10
N LEU A 88 -2.62 -29.26 42.26
CA LEU A 88 -2.50 -29.47 40.82
C LEU A 88 -1.56 -30.63 40.46
N ASP A 89 -0.39 -30.71 41.08
CA ASP A 89 0.60 -31.77 40.84
C ASP A 89 0.07 -33.15 41.27
N GLU A 90 -0.51 -33.25 42.48
CA GLU A 90 -1.08 -34.48 43.03
C GLU A 90 -2.21 -35.07 42.16
N ARG A 91 -3.01 -34.21 41.51
CA ARG A 91 -4.11 -34.64 40.65
C ARG A 91 -3.71 -34.85 39.19
N SER A 92 -2.49 -34.49 38.79
CA SER A 92 -2.04 -34.54 37.40
C SER A 92 -1.14 -35.76 37.15
N ALA A 93 -1.41 -36.53 36.11
CA ALA A 93 -0.60 -37.71 35.75
C ALA A 93 0.64 -37.38 34.90
N THR A 94 0.70 -36.15 34.39
CA THR A 94 1.79 -35.60 33.57
C THR A 94 2.13 -34.20 34.08
N PRO A 95 3.31 -33.64 33.76
CA PRO A 95 3.64 -32.27 34.12
C PRO A 95 2.52 -31.30 33.71
N ALA A 96 2.05 -30.49 34.67
CA ALA A 96 0.94 -29.57 34.52
C ALA A 96 1.43 -28.12 34.44
N THR A 97 0.66 -27.28 33.76
CA THR A 97 0.94 -25.85 33.60
C THR A 97 0.36 -25.07 34.77
N VAL A 98 1.21 -24.56 35.65
CA VAL A 98 0.77 -23.64 36.73
C VAL A 98 0.38 -22.30 36.14
N LEU A 99 1.20 -21.76 35.23
CA LEU A 99 0.95 -20.49 34.57
C LEU A 99 1.67 -20.44 33.22
N SER A 100 1.02 -19.95 32.19
CA SER A 100 1.67 -19.56 30.95
C SER A 100 1.13 -18.24 30.39
N THR A 101 2.01 -17.45 29.79
CA THR A 101 1.65 -16.19 29.09
C THR A 101 1.30 -16.41 27.61
N VAL A 102 1.43 -17.64 27.13
CA VAL A 102 1.16 -18.08 25.75
C VAL A 102 0.44 -19.45 25.80
N PRO A 103 -0.34 -19.83 24.78
CA PRO A 103 -0.92 -21.17 24.79
C PRO A 103 0.18 -22.24 24.81
N PRO A 104 0.17 -23.22 25.74
CA PRO A 104 1.21 -24.25 25.84
C PRO A 104 1.43 -25.07 24.56
N GLU A 105 0.40 -25.19 23.71
CA GLU A 105 0.45 -25.91 22.43
C GLU A 105 1.06 -25.09 21.29
N SER A 106 1.35 -23.80 21.53
CA SER A 106 1.87 -22.88 20.54
C SER A 106 3.37 -23.10 20.32
N PRO A 107 3.81 -23.60 19.14
CA PRO A 107 5.24 -23.80 18.87
C PRO A 107 6.02 -22.48 18.82
N GLU A 108 5.38 -21.41 18.34
CA GLU A 108 5.94 -20.06 18.36
C GLU A 108 5.96 -19.50 19.80
N GLY A 109 4.90 -19.73 20.56
CA GLY A 109 4.80 -19.28 21.96
C GLY A 109 5.90 -19.83 22.86
N ALA A 110 6.27 -21.11 22.71
CA ALA A 110 7.33 -21.74 23.50
C ALA A 110 8.69 -21.01 23.41
N ARG A 111 8.93 -20.25 22.33
CA ARG A 111 10.17 -19.48 22.11
C ARG A 111 10.11 -18.04 22.62
N SER A 112 8.93 -17.52 22.98
CA SER A 112 8.76 -16.09 23.28
C SER A 112 8.02 -15.78 24.59
N GLY A 113 7.21 -16.70 25.09
CA GLY A 113 6.45 -16.55 26.33
C GLY A 113 7.16 -17.08 27.57
N MET A 114 6.46 -17.00 28.70
CA MET A 114 6.84 -17.61 29.97
C MET A 114 5.89 -18.76 30.30
N VAL A 115 6.45 -19.85 30.82
CA VAL A 115 5.74 -21.06 31.23
C VAL A 115 6.32 -21.54 32.56
N LEU A 116 5.47 -21.63 33.58
CA LEU A 116 5.75 -22.28 34.86
C LEU A 116 5.01 -23.61 34.88
N THR A 117 5.75 -24.71 35.00
CA THR A 117 5.19 -26.07 35.07
C THR A 117 5.56 -26.73 36.40
N VAL A 118 4.70 -27.66 36.84
CA VAL A 118 4.97 -28.56 37.96
C VAL A 118 4.86 -30.01 37.48
N GLY A 119 5.77 -30.88 37.93
CA GLY A 119 5.67 -32.32 37.72
C GLY A 119 6.56 -33.07 38.71
N ASP A 120 6.02 -34.11 39.33
CA ASP A 120 6.73 -34.94 40.33
C ASP A 120 7.37 -34.09 41.45
N GLY A 121 6.66 -33.07 41.92
CA GLY A 121 7.13 -32.12 42.93
C GLY A 121 8.26 -31.19 42.48
N GLN A 122 8.54 -31.09 41.18
CA GLN A 122 9.53 -30.16 40.61
C GLN A 122 8.87 -29.00 39.87
N LEU A 123 9.21 -27.78 40.25
CA LEU A 123 8.85 -26.57 39.52
C LEU A 123 9.92 -26.22 38.50
N THR A 124 9.49 -25.90 37.27
CA THR A 124 10.38 -25.41 36.21
C THR A 124 9.78 -24.15 35.59
N LEU A 125 10.55 -23.07 35.57
CA LEU A 125 10.19 -21.81 34.92
C LEU A 125 11.03 -21.64 33.66
N VAL A 126 10.38 -21.67 32.51
CA VAL A 126 10.95 -21.35 31.20
C VAL A 126 10.45 -19.99 30.75
N ASN A 127 11.34 -19.15 30.24
CA ASN A 127 10.99 -17.87 29.65
C ASN A 127 11.79 -17.67 28.37
N ARG A 128 11.10 -17.35 27.27
CA ARG A 128 11.70 -17.09 25.95
C ARG A 128 12.62 -18.23 25.47
N GLY A 129 12.20 -19.47 25.72
CA GLY A 129 12.93 -20.68 25.36
C GLY A 129 14.09 -21.05 26.29
N GLU A 130 14.37 -20.27 27.33
CA GLU A 130 15.44 -20.54 28.31
C GLU A 130 14.85 -20.89 29.67
N GLN A 131 15.39 -21.94 30.31
CA GLN A 131 15.03 -22.28 31.70
C GLN A 131 15.68 -21.26 32.63
N LEU A 132 14.88 -20.36 33.22
CA LEU A 132 15.37 -19.34 34.14
C LEU A 132 15.62 -19.88 35.55
N SER A 133 14.72 -20.74 36.03
CA SER A 133 14.80 -21.28 37.39
C SER A 133 14.10 -22.63 37.48
N ALA A 134 14.58 -23.48 38.37
CA ALA A 134 13.91 -24.71 38.77
C ALA A 134 14.15 -24.96 40.25
N ALA A 135 13.14 -25.47 40.95
CA ALA A 135 13.22 -25.75 42.37
C ALA A 135 12.23 -26.86 42.76
N PRO A 136 12.55 -27.69 43.78
CA PRO A 136 11.56 -28.59 44.37
C PRO A 136 10.44 -27.79 45.04
N LEU A 137 9.21 -28.25 44.89
CA LEU A 137 8.04 -27.73 45.60
C LEU A 137 8.18 -28.09 47.09
N ARG A 138 8.24 -27.08 47.97
CA ARG A 138 8.46 -27.28 49.41
C ARG A 138 7.17 -27.65 50.15
N ASP A 139 7.33 -28.41 51.23
CA ASP A 139 6.28 -28.67 52.21
C ASP A 139 6.01 -27.45 53.09
N GLY A 140 4.74 -27.27 53.50
CA GLY A 140 4.28 -26.14 54.31
C GLY A 140 3.84 -24.90 53.51
N PRO A 141 3.43 -23.81 54.20
CA PRO A 141 2.97 -22.59 53.56
C PRO A 141 4.14 -21.85 52.92
N SER A 142 4.14 -21.77 51.59
CA SER A 142 5.06 -20.95 50.80
C SER A 142 4.31 -20.36 49.60
N GLU A 143 4.86 -19.29 49.02
CA GLU A 143 4.25 -18.57 47.91
C GLU A 143 5.28 -18.43 46.79
N ILE A 144 4.87 -18.81 45.58
CA ILE A 144 5.67 -18.62 44.36
C ILE A 144 5.43 -17.21 43.88
N ARG A 145 6.50 -16.42 43.73
CA ARG A 145 6.44 -15.03 43.26
C ARG A 145 7.29 -14.84 42.03
N ILE A 146 6.72 -14.21 41.01
CA ILE A 146 7.45 -13.77 39.82
C ILE A 146 7.10 -12.31 39.58
N SER A 147 8.09 -11.45 39.40
CA SER A 147 7.90 -10.07 38.94
C SER A 147 8.85 -9.78 37.77
N SER A 148 8.37 -9.07 36.75
CA SER A 148 9.15 -8.77 35.56
C SER A 148 8.79 -7.39 35.03
N ASP A 149 9.81 -6.54 34.83
CA ASP A 149 9.69 -5.22 34.21
C ASP A 149 10.88 -4.96 33.26
N ALA A 150 11.05 -3.72 32.80
CA ALA A 150 12.09 -3.38 31.84
C ALA A 150 13.52 -3.41 32.43
N GLU A 151 13.67 -3.40 33.76
CA GLU A 151 14.95 -3.35 34.45
C GLU A 151 15.41 -4.72 34.94
N GLU A 152 14.49 -5.52 35.48
CA GLU A 152 14.82 -6.85 36.01
C GLU A 152 13.65 -7.83 36.01
N THR A 153 13.97 -9.09 36.25
CA THR A 153 12.98 -10.15 36.53
C THR A 153 13.39 -10.88 37.80
N THR A 154 12.50 -10.90 38.79
CA THR A 154 12.71 -11.57 40.07
C THR A 154 11.82 -12.80 40.17
N VAL A 155 12.41 -13.94 40.52
CA VAL A 155 11.75 -15.25 40.61
C VAL A 155 12.04 -15.87 41.97
N ASP A 156 10.99 -16.12 42.76
CA ASP A 156 11.05 -16.90 43.98
C ASP A 156 10.13 -18.12 43.84
N LEU A 157 10.73 -19.30 43.67
CA LEU A 157 10.00 -20.57 43.61
C LEU A 157 9.84 -21.22 45.00
N GLY A 158 9.86 -20.42 46.07
CA GLY A 158 9.77 -20.88 47.46
C GLY A 158 11.12 -21.25 48.08
N SER A 159 12.21 -21.15 47.31
CA SER A 159 13.59 -21.41 47.75
C SER A 159 14.41 -20.15 48.03
N GLY A 160 13.81 -18.97 47.87
CA GLY A 160 14.48 -17.67 47.93
C GLY A 160 14.52 -17.00 46.56
N ALA A 161 14.37 -15.68 46.56
CA ALA A 161 14.31 -14.85 45.35
C ALA A 161 15.65 -14.85 44.59
N GLN A 162 15.55 -15.04 43.28
CA GLN A 162 16.62 -14.87 42.31
C GLN A 162 16.27 -13.70 41.40
N THR A 163 17.17 -12.72 41.29
CA THR A 163 16.97 -11.52 40.47
C THR A 163 17.88 -11.57 39.25
N PHE A 164 17.27 -11.41 38.08
CA PHE A 164 17.94 -11.42 36.79
C PHE A 164 17.88 -10.00 36.19
N PRO A 165 19.01 -9.30 36.06
CA PRO A 165 19.04 -7.96 35.50
C PRO A 165 18.81 -7.97 33.98
N GLY A 166 18.14 -6.93 33.47
CA GLY A 166 17.83 -6.73 32.06
C GLY A 166 16.39 -7.05 31.68
N ASP A 167 16.00 -6.68 30.45
CA ASP A 167 14.65 -6.88 29.93
C ASP A 167 14.39 -8.35 29.55
N LEU A 168 13.90 -9.10 30.53
CA LEU A 168 13.44 -10.47 30.39
C LEU A 168 11.92 -10.58 30.40
N ARG A 169 11.19 -9.49 30.12
CA ARG A 169 9.72 -9.54 30.06
C ARG A 169 9.26 -10.60 29.06
N PRO A 170 8.27 -11.43 29.41
CA PRO A 170 7.75 -12.42 28.48
C PRO A 170 6.86 -11.78 27.42
N GLN A 171 6.80 -12.40 26.24
CA GLN A 171 5.67 -12.14 25.35
C GLN A 171 4.40 -12.64 26.02
N SER A 172 3.34 -11.82 25.98
CA SER A 172 2.04 -12.19 26.55
C SER A 172 0.95 -12.07 25.51
N VAL A 173 0.24 -13.18 25.28
CA VAL A 173 -1.00 -13.21 24.50
C VAL A 173 -2.22 -13.59 25.34
N GLY A 174 -2.03 -13.77 26.64
CA GLY A 174 -3.05 -14.28 27.53
C GLY A 174 -2.50 -14.80 28.84
N ILE A 175 -3.36 -15.46 29.59
CA ILE A 175 -3.03 -16.18 30.83
C ILE A 175 -3.66 -17.57 30.70
N TYR A 176 -2.83 -18.61 30.74
CA TYR A 176 -3.24 -20.00 30.56
C TYR A 176 -2.78 -20.85 31.73
N SER A 177 -3.65 -21.70 32.26
CA SER A 177 -3.34 -22.49 33.45
C SER A 177 -4.18 -23.76 33.52
N ASP A 178 -3.61 -24.82 34.08
CA ASP A 178 -4.34 -26.04 34.42
C ASP A 178 -4.97 -25.95 35.84
N LEU A 179 -4.73 -24.86 36.59
CA LEU A 179 -5.36 -24.60 37.89
C LEU A 179 -6.87 -24.42 37.74
N ASP A 180 -7.64 -25.11 38.58
CA ASP A 180 -9.10 -25.08 38.56
C ASP A 180 -9.63 -24.60 39.91
N GLY A 181 -10.43 -23.53 39.91
CA GLY A 181 -11.02 -22.97 41.14
C GLY A 181 -12.01 -23.91 41.86
N ALA A 182 -12.48 -24.97 41.20
CA ALA A 182 -13.31 -26.01 41.81
C ALA A 182 -12.48 -27.14 42.44
N ALA A 183 -11.24 -27.35 41.99
CA ALA A 183 -10.37 -28.44 42.43
C ALA A 183 -9.21 -27.98 43.32
N ASP A 184 -8.72 -26.77 43.14
CA ASP A 184 -7.49 -26.26 43.74
C ASP A 184 -7.76 -25.06 44.68
N PRO A 185 -7.04 -24.94 45.81
CA PRO A 185 -7.21 -23.84 46.76
C PRO A 185 -6.54 -22.54 46.27
N LEU A 186 -7.24 -21.78 45.43
CA LEU A 186 -6.69 -20.58 44.76
C LEU A 186 -6.60 -19.33 45.65
N ALA A 187 -6.95 -19.38 46.93
CA ALA A 187 -6.92 -18.20 47.81
C ALA A 187 -5.48 -17.64 47.93
N GLY A 188 -5.28 -16.39 47.51
CA GLY A 188 -3.96 -15.76 47.44
C GLY A 188 -3.30 -15.81 46.06
N THR A 189 -3.87 -16.55 45.10
CA THR A 189 -3.40 -16.53 43.69
C THR A 189 -3.72 -15.18 43.07
N SER A 190 -2.72 -14.53 42.47
CA SER A 190 -2.85 -13.24 41.80
C SER A 190 -1.83 -13.11 40.68
N VAL A 191 -2.32 -12.90 39.46
CA VAL A 191 -1.56 -12.59 38.27
C VAL A 191 -2.03 -11.24 37.78
N ARG A 192 -1.09 -10.30 37.65
CA ARG A 192 -1.33 -8.94 37.19
C ARG A 192 -0.39 -8.65 36.03
N ILE A 193 -0.96 -8.31 34.89
CA ILE A 193 -0.21 -7.96 33.67
C ILE A 193 -0.65 -6.58 33.22
N SER A 194 0.26 -5.62 33.22
CA SER A 194 -0.01 -4.24 32.78
C SER A 194 0.44 -4.06 31.33
N PRO A 195 -0.45 -3.94 30.34
CA PRO A 195 -0.08 -3.61 28.98
C PRO A 195 0.61 -2.24 28.91
N ASP A 196 1.56 -2.09 28.01
CA ASP A 196 2.18 -0.78 27.75
C ASP A 196 1.18 0.13 27.02
N THR A 197 0.67 1.13 27.75
CA THR A 197 -0.36 2.08 27.30
C THR A 197 0.21 3.49 27.13
N ARG A 198 1.54 3.65 27.01
CA ARG A 198 2.19 4.98 27.01
C ARG A 198 1.70 5.95 25.92
N PHE A 199 1.12 5.43 24.84
CA PHE A 199 0.56 6.21 23.73
C PHE A 199 -0.94 6.48 23.88
N ASP A 200 -1.64 5.72 24.72
CA ASP A 200 -3.05 5.92 25.05
C ASP A 200 -3.16 7.01 26.11
N SER A 201 -3.25 8.25 25.63
CA SER A 201 -3.29 9.42 26.48
C SER A 201 -4.23 10.50 25.95
N SER A 202 -4.79 11.28 26.87
CA SER A 202 -5.57 12.47 26.58
C SER A 202 -4.89 13.74 27.12
N PRO A 203 -5.12 14.91 26.49
CA PRO A 203 -4.53 16.14 26.99
C PRO A 203 -5.10 16.53 28.36
N SER A 204 -4.22 16.86 29.31
CA SER A 204 -4.67 17.43 30.58
C SER A 204 -5.40 18.77 30.38
N VAL A 205 -6.10 19.24 31.42
CA VAL A 205 -6.74 20.56 31.43
C VAL A 205 -5.74 21.68 31.15
N TRP A 206 -4.52 21.60 31.71
CA TRP A 206 -3.48 22.60 31.51
C TRP A 206 -2.96 22.61 30.07
N LYS A 207 -2.76 21.44 29.49
CA LYS A 207 -2.35 21.29 28.10
C LYS A 207 -3.41 21.84 27.15
N SER A 208 -4.67 21.48 27.37
CA SER A 208 -5.81 21.99 26.61
C SER A 208 -5.94 23.52 26.70
N LEU A 209 -5.82 24.09 27.89
CA LEU A 209 -5.89 25.53 28.10
C LEU A 209 -4.73 26.27 27.42
N ALA A 210 -3.50 25.76 27.54
CA ALA A 210 -2.33 26.33 26.88
C ALA A 210 -2.49 26.35 25.36
N THR A 211 -2.95 25.24 24.76
CA THR A 211 -3.23 25.14 23.33
C THR A 211 -4.32 26.12 22.87
N ALA A 212 -5.41 26.24 23.64
CA ALA A 212 -6.48 27.19 23.33
C ALA A 212 -6.01 28.64 23.37
N VAL A 213 -5.30 29.03 24.45
CA VAL A 213 -4.77 30.40 24.60
C VAL A 213 -3.73 30.71 23.52
N ALA A 214 -2.83 29.77 23.21
CA ALA A 214 -1.84 29.92 22.16
C ALA A 214 -2.48 30.08 20.78
N SER A 215 -3.54 29.33 20.49
CA SER A 215 -4.29 29.44 19.23
C SER A 215 -4.98 30.80 19.09
N LEU A 216 -5.65 31.28 20.15
CA LEU A 216 -6.26 32.61 20.17
C LEU A 216 -5.22 33.73 20.04
N ALA A 217 -4.07 33.59 20.71
CA ALA A 217 -2.98 34.53 20.63
C ALA A 217 -2.35 34.56 19.23
N LEU A 218 -2.17 33.41 18.58
CA LEU A 218 -1.71 33.31 17.19
C LEU A 218 -2.68 34.03 16.24
N VAL A 219 -3.97 33.73 16.31
CA VAL A 219 -5.00 34.38 15.47
C VAL A 219 -5.02 35.89 15.72
N GLY A 220 -5.03 36.32 16.97
CA GLY A 220 -4.98 37.74 17.34
C GLY A 220 -3.72 38.44 16.81
N SER A 221 -2.56 37.77 16.90
CA SER A 221 -1.29 38.25 16.37
C SER A 221 -1.33 38.45 14.85
N LEU A 222 -1.87 37.46 14.12
CA LEU A 222 -2.01 37.52 12.66
C LEU A 222 -3.02 38.58 12.22
N LEU A 223 -4.13 38.76 12.94
CA LEU A 223 -5.11 39.82 12.66
C LEU A 223 -4.52 41.22 12.88
N ALA A 224 -3.75 41.40 13.95
CA ALA A 224 -3.03 42.64 14.21
C ALA A 224 -1.99 42.93 13.12
N LEU A 225 -1.21 41.93 12.71
CA LEU A 225 -0.27 42.01 11.60
C LEU A 225 -0.96 42.36 10.27
N ALA A 226 -2.11 41.73 9.99
CA ALA A 226 -2.92 41.99 8.80
C ALA A 226 -3.46 43.43 8.76
N GLY A 227 -3.80 44.00 9.92
CA GLY A 227 -4.24 45.38 10.04
C GLY A 227 -3.18 46.37 9.61
N VAL A 228 -1.92 46.10 9.94
CA VAL A 228 -0.77 46.99 9.67
C VAL A 228 -0.26 46.84 8.23
N ASP A 229 -0.21 45.61 7.72
CA ASP A 229 0.23 45.31 6.35
C ASP A 229 -0.65 45.98 5.27
N ARG A 230 -1.89 46.34 5.61
CA ARG A 230 -2.79 47.10 4.74
C ARG A 230 -2.29 48.52 4.48
N HIS A 231 -1.61 49.14 5.44
CA HIS A 231 -1.07 50.49 5.33
C HIS A 231 0.37 50.50 4.83
N LEU A 232 1.19 49.56 5.31
CA LEU A 232 2.64 49.54 5.04
C LEU A 232 3.05 48.83 3.75
N GLY A 233 2.21 47.95 3.20
CA GLY A 233 2.49 47.20 1.99
C GLY A 233 2.06 47.92 0.71
N ARG A 234 2.56 47.48 -0.44
CA ARG A 234 2.11 47.97 -1.75
C ARG A 234 0.64 47.62 -1.96
N ARG A 235 -0.16 48.58 -2.44
CA ARG A 235 -1.55 48.30 -2.84
C ARG A 235 -1.54 47.29 -4.00
N PRO A 236 -2.39 46.25 -3.99
CA PRO A 236 -2.48 45.35 -5.13
C PRO A 236 -2.83 46.17 -6.38
N HIS A 237 -2.07 46.03 -7.47
CA HIS A 237 -2.44 46.67 -8.73
C HIS A 237 -3.87 46.27 -9.12
N ARG A 238 -4.72 47.27 -9.37
CA ARG A 238 -6.11 47.13 -9.83
C ARG A 238 -6.14 46.65 -11.29
N ALA A 239 -5.72 45.42 -11.56
CA ALA A 239 -5.88 44.80 -12.87
C ALA A 239 -7.22 44.05 -12.88
N GLY A 240 -8.25 44.65 -13.51
CA GLY A 240 -9.60 44.08 -13.61
C GLY A 240 -10.72 45.12 -13.64
N ARG A 241 -10.57 46.16 -14.46
CA ARG A 241 -11.71 46.92 -15.04
C ARG A 241 -11.81 46.42 -16.48
N GLU A 242 -13.03 46.27 -16.99
CA GLU A 242 -13.41 45.59 -18.25
C GLU A 242 -13.88 44.14 -18.07
N ALA A 243 -15.06 44.00 -17.48
CA ALA A 243 -15.96 42.87 -17.75
C ALA A 243 -17.38 43.44 -17.75
N GLY A 244 -17.88 43.82 -18.93
CA GLY A 244 -19.28 44.22 -19.12
C GLY A 244 -20.20 42.99 -19.01
N GLY A 245 -21.38 43.18 -18.43
CA GLY A 245 -22.44 42.16 -18.31
C GLY A 245 -22.97 41.98 -16.89
N MET A 246 -23.90 41.03 -16.73
CA MET A 246 -24.77 40.70 -15.58
C MET A 246 -24.11 40.66 -14.17
N ALA A 247 -22.77 40.67 -14.09
CA ALA A 247 -21.97 40.75 -12.86
C ALA A 247 -21.84 42.18 -12.26
N GLU A 248 -22.48 43.19 -12.86
CA GLU A 248 -22.50 44.57 -12.35
C GLU A 248 -23.36 44.75 -11.09
N ARG A 249 -24.32 43.84 -10.87
CA ARG A 249 -25.21 43.83 -9.69
C ARG A 249 -24.56 43.26 -8.42
N TRP A 250 -23.32 42.75 -8.49
CA TRP A 250 -22.67 42.06 -7.36
C TRP A 250 -21.64 42.95 -6.64
N PRO A 251 -21.47 42.78 -5.31
CA PRO A 251 -20.48 43.53 -4.54
C PRO A 251 -19.07 43.44 -5.15
N PRO A 252 -18.22 44.49 -5.05
CA PRO A 252 -16.89 44.52 -5.66
C PRO A 252 -15.97 43.36 -5.26
N ARG A 253 -16.22 42.75 -4.09
CA ARG A 253 -15.49 41.58 -3.57
C ARG A 253 -15.94 40.28 -4.25
N LEU A 254 -17.25 40.04 -4.36
CA LEU A 254 -17.82 38.91 -5.10
C LEU A 254 -17.50 39.00 -6.58
N ARG A 255 -17.54 40.20 -7.19
CA ARG A 255 -17.15 40.39 -8.59
C ARG A 255 -15.68 40.05 -8.85
N ARG A 256 -14.78 40.37 -7.92
CA ARG A 256 -13.34 40.02 -7.99
C ARG A 256 -13.08 38.53 -7.82
N TRP A 257 -13.88 37.87 -6.98
CA TRP A 257 -13.83 36.43 -6.81
C TRP A 257 -14.34 35.74 -8.08
N TRP A 258 -15.51 36.13 -8.58
CA TRP A 258 -16.14 35.54 -9.77
C TRP A 258 -15.33 35.73 -11.06
N THR A 259 -14.74 36.92 -11.29
CA THR A 259 -13.87 37.16 -12.45
C THR A 259 -12.53 36.40 -12.39
N ARG A 260 -12.04 36.07 -11.19
CA ARG A 260 -10.88 35.16 -11.01
C ARG A 260 -11.27 33.68 -11.01
N ALA A 261 -12.50 33.36 -10.64
CA ALA A 261 -13.03 32.00 -10.52
C ALA A 261 -13.62 31.48 -11.83
N ARG A 262 -13.84 32.34 -12.85
CA ARG A 262 -14.36 31.90 -14.16
C ARG A 262 -13.59 30.66 -14.65
N PRO A 263 -14.27 29.51 -14.84
CA PRO A 263 -13.60 28.28 -15.26
C PRO A 263 -13.09 28.45 -16.69
N ARG A 264 -11.81 28.17 -16.89
CA ARG A 264 -11.21 28.06 -18.23
C ARG A 264 -11.39 26.64 -18.73
N PRO A 265 -11.34 26.38 -20.05
CA PRO A 265 -11.41 25.02 -20.59
C PRO A 265 -10.39 24.06 -19.95
N VAL A 266 -9.18 24.58 -19.66
CA VAL A 266 -8.13 23.81 -18.95
C VAL A 266 -8.53 23.46 -17.51
N ASP A 267 -9.24 24.35 -16.80
CA ASP A 267 -9.72 24.07 -15.44
C ASP A 267 -10.77 22.96 -15.48
N VAL A 268 -11.71 23.02 -16.44
CA VAL A 268 -12.74 21.99 -16.64
C VAL A 268 -12.09 20.64 -16.98
N THR A 269 -11.06 20.66 -17.83
CA THR A 269 -10.34 19.42 -18.20
C THR A 269 -9.63 18.81 -17.00
N VAL A 270 -8.88 19.60 -16.22
CA VAL A 270 -8.18 19.10 -15.04
C VAL A 270 -9.16 18.56 -14.00
N VAL A 271 -10.22 19.31 -13.68
CA VAL A 271 -11.24 18.87 -12.72
C VAL A 271 -11.97 17.60 -13.22
N GLY A 272 -12.33 17.56 -14.50
CA GLY A 272 -13.00 16.40 -15.10
C GLY A 272 -12.13 15.14 -15.09
N VAL A 273 -10.84 15.26 -15.43
CA VAL A 273 -9.90 14.12 -15.37
C VAL A 273 -9.66 13.68 -13.94
N LEU A 274 -9.51 14.60 -12.97
CA LEU A 274 -9.38 14.23 -11.56
C LEU A 274 -10.62 13.48 -11.03
N GLY A 275 -11.82 13.96 -11.37
CA GLY A 275 -13.08 13.31 -10.99
C GLY A 275 -13.24 11.92 -11.62
N LEU A 276 -12.96 11.80 -12.93
CA LEU A 276 -12.97 10.51 -13.62
C LEU A 276 -11.93 9.55 -13.02
N TRP A 277 -10.71 10.03 -12.78
CA TRP A 277 -9.63 9.25 -12.21
C TRP A 277 -9.90 8.81 -10.77
N ALA A 278 -10.69 9.57 -9.99
CA ALA A 278 -11.12 9.12 -8.67
C ALA A 278 -11.93 7.81 -8.74
N ALA A 279 -12.74 7.64 -9.80
CA ALA A 279 -13.54 6.45 -10.02
C ALA A 279 -12.74 5.29 -10.62
N ILE A 280 -12.01 5.52 -11.72
CA ILE A 280 -11.38 4.44 -12.48
C ILE A 280 -9.88 4.27 -12.21
N GLY A 281 -9.26 5.22 -11.51
CA GLY A 281 -7.82 5.28 -11.31
C GLY A 281 -7.30 4.28 -10.28
N GLY A 282 -5.99 4.05 -10.34
CA GLY A 282 -5.31 3.11 -9.46
C GLY A 282 -5.24 3.54 -8.00
N GLN A 283 -5.30 2.57 -7.09
CA GLN A 283 -4.89 2.74 -5.70
C GLN A 283 -3.39 3.01 -5.62
N THR A 284 -2.97 3.65 -4.54
CA THR A 284 -1.54 3.73 -4.18
C THR A 284 -1.15 2.56 -3.28
N SER A 285 0.15 2.37 -3.04
CA SER A 285 0.66 1.25 -2.24
C SER A 285 0.11 1.23 -0.80
N ASP A 286 -0.07 2.42 -0.21
CA ASP A 286 -0.36 2.56 1.22
C ASP A 286 -1.82 2.95 1.49
N ASP A 287 -2.71 2.87 0.50
CA ASP A 287 -4.12 3.26 0.72
C ASP A 287 -4.78 2.38 1.78
N GLY A 288 -4.59 1.06 1.70
CA GLY A 288 -5.09 0.15 2.72
C GLY A 288 -4.34 0.27 4.06
N PHE A 289 -3.07 0.65 4.03
CA PHE A 289 -2.28 0.97 5.23
C PHE A 289 -2.87 2.15 6.00
N THR A 290 -3.10 3.27 5.32
CA THR A 290 -3.76 4.45 5.90
C THR A 290 -5.17 4.11 6.37
N LEU A 291 -5.94 3.35 5.58
CA LEU A 291 -7.31 2.97 5.94
C LEU A 291 -7.35 2.09 7.21
N GLY A 292 -6.40 1.17 7.39
CA GLY A 292 -6.27 0.37 8.61
C GLY A 292 -6.03 1.23 9.84
N ILE A 293 -5.05 2.16 9.77
CA ILE A 293 -4.74 3.09 10.87
C ILE A 293 -5.97 3.90 11.27
N VAL A 294 -6.60 4.60 10.33
CA VAL A 294 -7.70 5.54 10.65
C VAL A 294 -8.98 4.84 11.13
N ARG A 295 -9.14 3.55 10.84
CA ARG A 295 -10.26 2.73 11.33
C ARG A 295 -10.06 2.24 12.76
N ASP A 296 -8.82 2.11 13.21
CA ASP A 296 -8.50 1.69 14.58
C ASP A 296 -8.55 2.86 15.57
N VAL A 297 -8.31 4.10 15.11
CA VAL A 297 -8.32 5.33 15.95
C VAL A 297 -9.52 5.42 16.93
N PRO A 298 -10.78 5.16 16.52
CA PRO A 298 -11.91 5.26 17.44
C PRO A 298 -11.88 4.28 18.61
N THR A 299 -11.19 3.14 18.46
CA THR A 299 -11.05 2.12 19.50
C THR A 299 -9.74 2.22 20.27
N SER A 300 -8.65 2.56 19.59
CA SER A 300 -7.31 2.68 20.20
C SER A 300 -7.15 3.95 21.03
N GLY A 301 -7.91 5.00 20.73
CA GLY A 301 -7.85 6.30 21.41
C GLY A 301 -6.77 7.25 20.88
N TYR A 302 -5.91 6.80 19.96
CA TYR A 302 -4.82 7.60 19.38
C TYR A 302 -4.44 7.09 17.98
N VAL A 303 -3.69 7.90 17.23
CA VAL A 303 -3.18 7.51 15.90
C VAL A 303 -1.92 6.64 16.04
N GLY A 304 -2.12 5.34 16.20
CA GLY A 304 -1.07 4.33 16.26
C GLY A 304 -0.76 3.68 14.91
N ASN A 305 0.45 3.16 14.76
CA ASN A 305 0.81 2.36 13.58
C ASN A 305 0.29 0.92 13.69
N TYR A 306 -0.94 0.70 13.20
CA TYR A 306 -1.64 -0.57 13.29
C TYR A 306 -0.86 -1.82 12.80
N TYR A 307 0.08 -1.63 11.87
CA TYR A 307 0.76 -2.73 11.17
C TYR A 307 2.17 -3.02 11.65
N ARG A 308 2.84 -2.09 12.35
CA ARG A 308 4.28 -2.13 12.66
C ARG A 308 4.61 -1.31 13.91
N TRP A 309 5.82 -1.47 14.43
CA TRP A 309 6.38 -0.63 15.49
C TRP A 309 5.57 -0.65 16.79
N TYR A 310 4.98 -1.79 17.15
CA TYR A 310 4.26 -1.97 18.42
C TYR A 310 3.05 -1.02 18.56
N ASN A 311 2.44 -0.64 17.43
CA ASN A 311 1.39 0.39 17.37
C ASN A 311 1.82 1.76 17.93
N ALA A 312 3.12 2.08 17.92
CA ALA A 312 3.60 3.37 18.39
C ALA A 312 2.94 4.53 17.64
N ALA A 313 2.66 5.62 18.36
CA ALA A 313 1.99 6.81 17.81
C ALA A 313 2.71 7.34 16.56
N GLU A 314 1.96 7.78 15.54
CA GLU A 314 2.51 8.42 14.34
C GLU A 314 3.06 9.84 14.61
N ALA A 315 2.76 10.39 15.79
CA ALA A 315 3.30 11.66 16.26
C ALA A 315 4.85 11.65 16.22
N PRO A 316 5.50 12.75 15.76
CA PRO A 316 4.93 14.09 15.59
C PRO A 316 4.34 14.35 14.20
N PHE A 317 4.20 13.32 13.37
CA PHE A 317 3.61 13.42 12.04
C PHE A 317 2.15 12.96 12.04
N GLY A 318 1.46 13.11 10.91
CA GLY A 318 0.19 12.41 10.69
C GLY A 318 -1.07 13.10 11.22
N TRP A 319 -1.06 14.41 11.53
CA TRP A 319 -2.27 15.12 12.01
C TRP A 319 -3.50 15.00 11.11
N PHE A 320 -3.32 14.68 9.82
CA PHE A 320 -4.43 14.49 8.88
C PHE A 320 -5.14 13.12 9.08
N TYR A 321 -4.52 12.16 9.74
CA TYR A 321 -5.14 10.88 10.07
C TYR A 321 -6.34 11.08 10.99
N ASP A 322 -6.28 12.00 11.95
CA ASP A 322 -7.44 12.34 12.79
C ASP A 322 -8.63 12.84 11.97
N LEU A 323 -8.39 13.64 10.93
CA LEU A 323 -9.44 14.09 10.02
C LEU A 323 -10.00 12.94 9.18
N TYR A 324 -9.15 12.00 8.77
CA TYR A 324 -9.58 10.81 8.04
C TYR A 324 -10.31 9.80 8.92
N ALA A 325 -9.95 9.68 10.20
CA ALA A 325 -10.67 8.86 11.18
C ALA A 325 -12.10 9.35 11.35
N LEU A 326 -12.32 10.67 11.34
CA LEU A 326 -13.68 11.25 11.30
C LEU A 326 -14.37 11.04 9.95
N TRP A 327 -13.61 11.13 8.84
CA TRP A 327 -14.14 11.00 7.48
C TRP A 327 -14.67 9.59 7.16
N VAL A 328 -13.93 8.56 7.58
CA VAL A 328 -14.25 7.15 7.33
C VAL A 328 -15.49 6.68 8.11
N GLN A 329 -15.79 7.31 9.25
CA GLN A 329 -17.01 7.02 10.02
C GLN A 329 -18.29 7.38 9.28
N VAL A 330 -18.24 8.27 8.28
CA VAL A 330 -19.40 8.65 7.47
C VAL A 330 -19.71 7.59 6.41
N SER A 331 -18.68 7.14 5.69
CA SER A 331 -18.79 6.12 4.66
C SER A 331 -17.42 5.53 4.37
N ASP A 332 -17.40 4.27 3.98
CA ASP A 332 -16.23 3.53 3.55
C ASP A 332 -16.21 3.26 2.03
N SER A 333 -17.15 3.85 1.29
CA SER A 333 -17.17 3.75 -0.17
C SER A 333 -15.92 4.36 -0.81
N LEU A 334 -15.40 3.72 -1.85
CA LEU A 334 -14.14 4.14 -2.47
C LEU A 334 -14.15 5.60 -2.94
N LEU A 335 -15.24 6.05 -3.56
CA LEU A 335 -15.38 7.43 -4.04
C LEU A 335 -15.41 8.45 -2.90
N TRP A 336 -16.04 8.11 -1.78
CA TRP A 336 -16.03 8.95 -0.59
C TRP A 336 -14.63 9.06 0.00
N LEU A 337 -13.91 7.94 0.12
CA LEU A 337 -12.54 7.90 0.61
C LEU A 337 -11.58 8.73 -0.26
N ARG A 338 -11.78 8.76 -1.58
CA ARG A 338 -10.94 9.53 -2.51
C ARG A 338 -11.32 11.01 -2.64
N LEU A 339 -12.49 11.42 -2.15
CA LEU A 339 -12.99 12.79 -2.31
C LEU A 339 -12.04 13.86 -1.71
N PRO A 340 -11.47 13.69 -0.50
CA PRO A 340 -10.48 14.64 0.02
C PRO A 340 -9.28 14.83 -0.91
N GLY A 341 -8.76 13.74 -1.49
CA GLY A 341 -7.70 13.76 -2.49
C GLY A 341 -8.07 14.60 -3.71
N VAL A 342 -9.27 14.39 -4.28
CA VAL A 342 -9.76 15.17 -5.43
C VAL A 342 -9.86 16.66 -5.09
N LEU A 343 -10.43 17.01 -3.94
CA LEU A 343 -10.58 18.40 -3.50
C LEU A 343 -9.21 19.08 -3.31
N MET A 344 -8.23 18.37 -2.76
CA MET A 344 -6.84 18.84 -2.65
C MET A 344 -6.21 19.02 -4.02
N GLY A 345 -6.45 18.11 -4.97
CA GLY A 345 -5.98 18.23 -6.36
C GLY A 345 -6.55 19.46 -7.08
N VAL A 346 -7.85 19.71 -6.95
CA VAL A 346 -8.49 20.91 -7.49
C VAL A 346 -7.89 22.17 -6.85
N THR A 347 -7.68 22.16 -5.54
CA THR A 347 -7.07 23.27 -4.80
C THR A 347 -5.64 23.53 -5.25
N ALA A 348 -4.83 22.47 -5.39
CA ALA A 348 -3.46 22.54 -5.89
C ALA A 348 -3.42 23.10 -7.31
N TRP A 349 -4.29 22.63 -8.22
CA TRP A 349 -4.39 23.18 -9.57
C TRP A 349 -4.79 24.66 -9.58
N TRP A 350 -5.69 25.08 -8.69
CA TRP A 350 -6.04 26.50 -8.55
C TRP A 350 -4.85 27.34 -8.07
N LEU A 351 -4.06 26.84 -7.13
CA LEU A 351 -2.82 27.50 -6.69
C LEU A 351 -1.80 27.60 -7.82
N VAL A 352 -1.65 26.57 -8.65
CA VAL A 352 -0.78 26.60 -9.83
C VAL A 352 -1.29 27.61 -10.87
N SER A 353 -2.53 27.45 -11.32
CA SER A 353 -3.12 28.22 -12.43
C SER A 353 -3.36 29.71 -12.12
N ARG A 354 -3.68 30.04 -10.87
CA ARG A 354 -4.06 31.40 -10.45
C ARG A 354 -3.02 32.06 -9.53
N GLY A 355 -2.18 31.28 -8.86
CA GLY A 355 -1.09 31.76 -8.01
C GLY A 355 0.26 31.76 -8.73
N LEU A 356 0.76 30.59 -9.08
CA LEU A 356 2.12 30.37 -9.61
C LEU A 356 2.29 30.89 -11.05
N LEU A 357 1.53 30.38 -12.02
CA LEU A 357 1.72 30.71 -13.44
C LEU A 357 1.63 32.22 -13.74
N PRO A 358 0.65 32.98 -13.22
CA PRO A 358 0.55 34.42 -13.50
C PRO A 358 1.71 35.24 -12.92
N ARG A 359 2.44 34.69 -11.93
CA ARG A 359 3.58 35.32 -11.27
C ARG A 359 4.87 35.15 -12.08
N LEU A 360 4.98 34.08 -12.86
CA LEU A 360 6.12 33.79 -13.73
C LEU A 360 6.26 34.75 -14.92
N GLY A 361 5.25 35.58 -15.24
CA GLY A 361 5.38 36.64 -16.24
C GLY A 361 4.13 36.83 -17.12
N ARG A 362 4.16 37.83 -18.00
CA ARG A 362 3.05 38.13 -18.92
C ARG A 362 2.86 37.02 -19.96
N GLN A 363 3.95 36.42 -20.42
CA GLN A 363 3.90 35.34 -21.42
C GLN A 363 3.39 34.03 -20.79
N ALA A 364 3.80 33.69 -19.56
CA ALA A 364 3.24 32.58 -18.80
C ALA A 364 1.73 32.68 -18.62
N ARG A 365 1.20 33.89 -18.42
CA ARG A 365 -0.23 34.16 -18.24
C ARG A 365 -1.05 34.02 -19.53
N ARG A 366 -0.46 34.32 -20.68
CA ARG A 366 -1.17 34.41 -21.98
C ARG A 366 -0.93 33.21 -22.88
N SER A 367 0.18 32.50 -22.69
CA SER A 367 0.53 31.33 -23.49
C SER A 367 -0.39 30.16 -23.17
N ARG A 368 -1.20 29.76 -24.17
CA ARG A 368 -2.00 28.54 -24.08
C ARG A 368 -1.09 27.31 -23.95
N ALA A 369 0.01 27.28 -24.70
CA ALA A 369 0.98 26.17 -24.67
C ALA A 369 1.56 25.94 -23.27
N ALA A 370 2.03 27.00 -22.59
CA ALA A 370 2.59 26.88 -21.24
C ALA A 370 1.53 26.46 -20.20
N THR A 371 0.30 26.98 -20.33
CA THR A 371 -0.81 26.62 -19.43
C THR A 371 -1.22 25.16 -19.60
N TRP A 372 -1.34 24.68 -20.84
CA TRP A 372 -1.66 23.29 -21.12
C TRP A 372 -0.52 22.34 -20.77
N ALA A 373 0.75 22.73 -20.98
CA ALA A 373 1.90 21.95 -20.54
C ALA A 373 1.91 21.78 -19.01
N ALA A 374 1.62 22.85 -18.26
CA ALA A 374 1.46 22.80 -16.81
C ALA A 374 0.32 21.85 -16.39
N ALA A 375 -0.84 21.97 -17.04
CA ALA A 375 -2.04 21.18 -16.72
C ALA A 375 -1.83 19.68 -16.98
N MET A 376 -1.29 19.32 -18.14
CA MET A 376 -1.08 17.92 -18.51
C MET A 376 0.04 17.30 -17.66
N THR A 377 1.08 18.06 -17.31
CA THR A 377 2.11 17.61 -16.37
C THR A 377 1.52 17.41 -14.97
N PHE A 378 0.69 18.36 -14.50
CA PHE A 378 -0.01 18.26 -13.23
C PHE A 378 -0.84 16.98 -13.16
N LEU A 379 -1.64 16.69 -14.19
CA LEU A 379 -2.44 15.47 -14.26
C LEU A 379 -1.57 14.22 -14.33
N ALA A 380 -0.51 14.20 -15.15
CA ALA A 380 0.40 13.05 -15.25
C ALA A 380 1.03 12.70 -13.89
N PHE A 381 1.49 13.71 -13.14
CA PHE A 381 1.96 13.53 -11.77
C PHE A 381 0.85 13.06 -10.83
N TRP A 382 -0.30 13.76 -10.83
CA TRP A 382 -1.37 13.48 -9.87
C TRP A 382 -1.92 12.06 -10.02
N MET A 383 -2.12 11.61 -11.26
CA MET A 383 -2.65 10.28 -11.56
C MET A 383 -1.71 9.15 -11.12
N ALA A 384 -0.39 9.36 -11.19
CA ALA A 384 0.61 8.34 -10.88
C ALA A 384 0.96 8.22 -9.38
N TYR A 385 0.76 9.31 -8.62
CA TYR A 385 1.24 9.42 -7.24
C TYR A 385 0.16 9.78 -6.20
N ASN A 386 -0.81 10.62 -6.55
CA ASN A 386 -1.66 11.34 -5.59
C ASN A 386 -3.16 10.98 -5.72
N SER A 387 -3.48 9.76 -6.18
CA SER A 387 -4.85 9.26 -6.32
C SER A 387 -5.44 8.64 -5.04
N GLY A 388 -4.60 8.45 -4.01
CA GLY A 388 -4.91 7.68 -2.81
C GLY A 388 -5.15 8.47 -1.53
N LEU A 389 -5.00 7.80 -0.39
CA LEU A 389 -5.15 8.31 0.97
C LEU A 389 -3.83 8.77 1.61
N ARG A 390 -2.73 8.68 0.87
CA ARG A 390 -1.39 9.03 1.34
C ARG A 390 -1.26 10.54 1.62
N PRO A 391 -0.27 11.00 2.41
CA PRO A 391 -0.13 12.41 2.81
C PRO A 391 0.33 13.38 1.70
N GLU A 392 0.89 12.92 0.58
CA GLU A 392 1.47 13.80 -0.45
C GLU A 392 0.50 14.89 -0.97
N PRO A 393 -0.80 14.64 -1.20
CA PRO A 393 -1.76 15.68 -1.53
C PRO A 393 -1.79 16.84 -0.53
N VAL A 394 -1.66 16.56 0.78
CA VAL A 394 -1.59 17.58 1.85
C VAL A 394 -0.31 18.40 1.69
N VAL A 395 0.83 17.73 1.52
CA VAL A 395 2.13 18.36 1.33
C VAL A 395 2.15 19.23 0.08
N VAL A 396 1.56 18.78 -1.03
CA VAL A 396 1.47 19.56 -2.29
C VAL A 396 0.69 20.84 -2.08
N VAL A 397 -0.48 20.79 -1.42
CA VAL A 397 -1.30 21.98 -1.15
C VAL A 397 -0.53 22.95 -0.25
N CYS A 398 0.02 22.46 0.85
CA CYS A 398 0.76 23.28 1.81
C CYS A 398 2.04 23.90 1.21
N SER A 399 2.81 23.14 0.42
CA SER A 399 4.01 23.62 -0.27
C SER A 399 3.68 24.67 -1.34
N LEU A 400 2.59 24.48 -2.09
CA LEU A 400 2.10 25.49 -3.04
C LEU A 400 1.61 26.75 -2.33
N LEU A 401 0.91 26.62 -1.20
CA LEU A 401 0.51 27.76 -0.37
C LEU A 401 1.74 28.53 0.11
N ALA A 402 2.74 27.84 0.66
CA ALA A 402 4.02 28.43 1.06
C ALA A 402 4.69 29.19 -0.08
N LEU A 403 4.83 28.58 -1.26
CA LEU A 403 5.41 29.20 -2.46
C LEU A 403 4.63 30.46 -2.89
N VAL A 404 3.31 30.37 -3.00
CA VAL A 404 2.45 31.49 -3.39
C VAL A 404 2.51 32.62 -2.36
N CYS A 405 2.56 32.27 -1.07
CA CYS A 405 2.69 33.19 0.04
C CYS A 405 4.04 33.95 0.02
N VAL A 406 5.16 33.25 -0.18
CA VAL A 406 6.49 33.87 -0.33
C VAL A 406 6.50 34.83 -1.53
N GLU A 407 5.98 34.40 -2.68
CA GLU A 407 5.93 35.26 -3.86
C GLU A 407 5.02 36.48 -3.67
N ARG A 408 3.92 36.34 -2.94
CA ARG A 408 3.04 37.46 -2.57
C ARG A 408 3.70 38.39 -1.56
N ALA A 409 4.42 37.88 -0.57
CA ALA A 409 5.16 38.68 0.40
C ALA A 409 6.16 39.59 -0.31
N ILE A 410 6.96 39.01 -1.22
CA ILE A 410 7.97 39.75 -2.00
C ILE A 410 7.30 40.76 -2.94
N ALA A 411 6.23 40.38 -3.63
CA ALA A 411 5.56 41.27 -4.57
C ALA A 411 4.85 42.46 -3.88
N LEU A 412 4.19 42.20 -2.76
CA LEU A 412 3.38 43.18 -2.03
C LEU A 412 4.17 43.91 -0.94
N GLN A 413 5.39 43.48 -0.62
CA GLN A 413 6.21 44.01 0.49
C GLN A 413 5.45 43.95 1.84
N ARG A 414 4.87 42.77 2.12
CA ARG A 414 3.99 42.47 3.25
C ARG A 414 4.50 41.27 4.03
N THR A 415 4.35 41.28 5.36
CA THR A 415 4.86 40.22 6.25
C THR A 415 3.81 39.16 6.59
N LEU A 416 2.52 39.46 6.56
CA LEU A 416 1.44 38.50 6.78
C LEU A 416 1.51 37.29 5.84
N PRO A 417 1.76 37.44 4.51
CA PRO A 417 1.92 36.26 3.66
C PRO A 417 3.12 35.41 4.08
N VAL A 418 4.18 35.99 4.65
CA VAL A 418 5.30 35.20 5.20
C VAL A 418 4.80 34.34 6.36
N ALA A 419 4.04 34.94 7.29
CA ALA A 419 3.44 34.23 8.43
C ALA A 419 2.55 33.06 7.98
N LEU A 420 1.62 33.33 7.06
CA LEU A 420 0.72 32.31 6.52
C LEU A 420 1.45 31.22 5.74
N GLY A 421 2.53 31.59 5.03
CA GLY A 421 3.37 30.62 4.35
C GLY A 421 4.14 29.73 5.34
N LEU A 422 4.64 30.30 6.44
CA LEU A 422 5.34 29.54 7.49
C LEU A 422 4.39 28.59 8.21
N PHE A 423 3.15 29.01 8.46
CA PHE A 423 2.10 28.13 8.96
C PHE A 423 1.81 26.99 7.98
N ALA A 424 1.63 27.28 6.69
CA ALA A 424 1.45 26.22 5.69
C ALA A 424 2.65 25.26 5.63
N ALA A 425 3.88 25.78 5.71
CA ALA A 425 5.09 24.96 5.71
C ALA A 425 5.20 24.08 6.97
N SER A 426 4.86 24.60 8.16
CA SER A 426 4.85 23.80 9.38
C SER A 426 3.79 22.70 9.34
N MET A 427 2.61 22.96 8.77
CA MET A 427 1.58 21.94 8.52
C MET A 427 2.03 20.87 7.52
N ALA A 428 2.83 21.22 6.49
CA ALA A 428 3.41 20.24 5.58
C ALA A 428 4.40 19.33 6.30
N VAL A 429 5.31 19.91 7.09
CA VAL A 429 6.29 19.15 7.89
C VAL A 429 5.59 18.21 8.87
N GLY A 430 4.50 18.64 9.49
CA GLY A 430 3.70 17.77 10.36
C GLY A 430 2.87 16.71 9.62
N ALA A 431 2.74 16.77 8.29
CA ALA A 431 2.02 15.74 7.53
C ALA A 431 2.91 14.51 7.30
N ASN A 432 4.15 14.71 6.85
CA ASN A 432 5.17 13.66 6.70
C ASN A 432 6.59 14.27 6.67
N PRO A 433 7.67 13.46 6.81
CA PRO A 433 9.05 13.97 6.75
C PRO A 433 9.42 14.68 5.43
N ALA A 434 8.84 14.24 4.30
CA ALA A 434 9.07 14.86 2.99
C ALA A 434 8.46 16.27 2.88
N GLY A 435 7.52 16.63 3.76
CA GLY A 435 6.91 17.94 3.88
C GLY A 435 7.90 19.09 4.10
N LEU A 436 9.15 18.79 4.50
CA LEU A 436 10.26 19.75 4.52
C LEU A 436 10.45 20.49 3.19
N ILE A 437 10.02 19.93 2.06
CA ILE A 437 10.07 20.62 0.76
C ILE A 437 9.32 21.97 0.76
N ALA A 438 8.34 22.16 1.65
CA ALA A 438 7.60 23.41 1.79
C ALA A 438 8.49 24.58 2.26
N ILE A 439 9.68 24.29 2.78
CA ILE A 439 10.69 25.29 3.19
C ILE A 439 11.50 25.79 1.97
N ALA A 440 11.59 25.02 0.89
CA ALA A 440 12.41 25.34 -0.28
C ALA A 440 12.12 26.75 -0.88
N PRO A 441 10.86 27.22 -1.00
CA PRO A 441 10.56 28.59 -1.43
C PRO A 441 11.13 29.69 -0.53
N PHE A 442 11.21 29.46 0.78
CA PHE A 442 11.79 30.41 1.73
C PHE A 442 13.30 30.51 1.55
N LEU A 443 13.97 29.37 1.39
CA LEU A 443 15.42 29.32 1.14
C LEU A 443 15.77 29.96 -0.22
N ALA A 444 15.03 29.64 -1.27
CA ALA A 444 15.19 30.28 -2.58
C ALA A 444 14.90 31.80 -2.51
N GLY A 445 13.98 32.21 -1.65
CA GLY A 445 13.59 33.60 -1.40
C GLY A 445 14.36 34.31 -0.29
N ILE A 446 15.43 33.73 0.26
CA ILE A 446 16.02 34.19 1.52
C ILE A 446 16.46 35.66 1.48
N ARG A 447 17.14 36.07 0.40
CA ARG A 447 17.65 37.45 0.26
C ARG A 447 16.54 38.51 0.22
N PRO A 448 15.52 38.44 -0.67
CA PRO A 448 14.45 39.43 -0.66
C PRO A 448 13.58 39.38 0.59
N LEU A 449 13.40 38.21 1.22
CA LEU A 449 12.70 38.10 2.49
C LEU A 449 13.49 38.76 3.61
N TRP A 450 14.80 38.52 3.69
CA TRP A 450 15.69 39.17 4.66
C TRP A 450 15.64 40.69 4.54
N GLN A 451 15.69 41.23 3.32
CA GLN A 451 15.56 42.67 3.09
C GLN A 451 14.22 43.21 3.59
N LEU A 452 13.12 42.54 3.27
CA LEU A 452 11.79 42.92 3.76
C LEU A 452 11.74 42.92 5.30
N LEU A 453 12.21 41.86 5.95
CA LEU A 453 12.18 41.73 7.40
C LEU A 453 13.12 42.71 8.09
N ALA A 454 14.36 42.85 7.61
CA ALA A 454 15.34 43.77 8.19
C ALA A 454 14.85 45.22 8.16
N THR A 455 14.20 45.65 7.08
CA THR A 455 13.58 46.98 7.01
C THR A 455 12.47 47.12 8.05
N ARG A 456 11.60 46.13 8.21
CA ARG A 456 10.50 46.18 9.21
C ARG A 456 11.02 46.16 10.64
N VAL A 457 12.01 45.33 10.93
CA VAL A 457 12.63 45.20 12.26
C VAL A 457 13.29 46.50 12.70
N ARG A 458 14.02 47.17 11.79
CA ARG A 458 14.64 48.48 12.10
C ARG A 458 13.62 49.56 12.42
N THR A 459 12.42 49.50 11.85
CA THR A 459 11.37 50.51 12.07
C THR A 459 10.51 50.24 13.30
N PHE A 460 10.17 48.98 13.59
CA PHE A 460 9.15 48.62 14.58
C PHE A 460 9.64 47.68 15.70
N GLY A 461 10.92 47.32 15.69
CA GLY A 461 11.54 46.40 16.63
C GLY A 461 11.42 44.93 16.21
N ALA A 462 12.32 44.10 16.71
CA ALA A 462 12.42 42.68 16.34
C ALA A 462 11.20 41.87 16.81
N VAL A 463 10.79 42.02 18.07
CA VAL A 463 9.68 41.26 18.66
C VAL A 463 8.37 41.48 17.91
N SER A 464 8.04 42.73 17.59
CA SER A 464 6.81 43.11 16.87
C SER A 464 6.67 42.48 15.48
N VAL A 465 7.80 42.12 14.85
CA VAL A 465 7.84 41.61 13.47
C VAL A 465 8.09 40.11 13.44
N LEU A 466 9.02 39.60 14.25
CA LEU A 466 9.45 38.21 14.21
C LEU A 466 8.54 37.29 15.04
N ALA A 467 7.97 37.76 16.16
CA ALA A 467 7.16 36.90 17.02
C ALA A 467 5.91 36.33 16.32
N PRO A 468 5.13 37.09 15.50
CA PRO A 468 4.04 36.51 14.71
C PRO A 468 4.49 35.45 13.69
N LEU A 469 5.69 35.60 13.13
CA LEU A 469 6.27 34.67 12.16
C LEU A 469 6.72 33.38 12.83
N LEU A 470 7.41 33.50 13.97
CA LEU A 470 7.80 32.38 14.81
C LEU A 470 6.56 31.63 15.30
N ALA A 471 5.54 32.34 15.79
CA ALA A 471 4.28 31.74 16.24
C ALA A 471 3.61 30.91 15.14
N SER A 472 3.66 31.38 13.90
CA SER A 472 3.12 30.64 12.75
C SER A 472 3.94 29.38 12.44
N GLY A 473 5.27 29.47 12.53
CA GLY A 473 6.16 28.34 12.30
C GLY A 473 6.10 27.27 13.40
N THR A 474 5.94 27.67 14.66
CA THR A 474 5.84 26.75 15.81
C THR A 474 4.42 26.26 16.08
N ALA A 475 3.42 26.73 15.33
CA ALA A 475 2.02 26.34 15.55
C ALA A 475 1.78 24.83 15.43
N ILE A 476 2.59 24.14 14.62
CA ILE A 476 2.49 22.69 14.46
C ILE A 476 2.73 21.93 15.77
N LEU A 477 3.52 22.48 16.71
CA LEU A 477 3.78 21.82 18.00
C LEU A 477 2.50 21.61 18.80
N MET A 478 1.53 22.53 18.68
CA MET A 478 0.23 22.41 19.35
C MET A 478 -0.65 21.29 18.78
N ILE A 479 -0.39 20.90 17.54
CA ILE A 479 -1.18 19.89 16.80
C ILE A 479 -0.48 18.53 16.90
N ALA A 480 0.84 18.49 16.66
CA ALA A 480 1.65 17.27 16.69
C ALA A 480 1.78 16.66 18.10
N TRP A 481 1.68 17.48 19.15
CA TRP A 481 1.62 17.03 20.55
C TRP A 481 0.24 17.33 21.16
N ALA A 482 -0.85 17.28 20.38
CA ALA A 482 -2.17 17.59 20.91
C ALA A 482 -2.53 16.64 22.08
N ASP A 483 -2.41 15.34 21.86
CA ASP A 483 -2.63 14.25 22.81
C ASP A 483 -1.30 13.74 23.39
N GLN A 484 -0.32 13.43 22.54
CA GLN A 484 0.94 12.78 22.93
C GLN A 484 1.89 13.65 23.77
N SER A 485 2.67 13.02 24.65
CA SER A 485 3.73 13.66 25.44
C SER A 485 5.07 13.75 24.68
N TRP A 486 6.00 14.60 25.15
CA TRP A 486 7.36 14.63 24.60
C TRP A 486 8.03 13.25 24.69
N ALA A 487 7.97 12.60 25.85
CA ALA A 487 8.57 11.29 26.06
C ALA A 487 8.00 10.23 25.09
N ALA A 488 6.68 10.17 24.93
CA ALA A 488 6.03 9.23 24.01
C ALA A 488 6.50 9.43 22.56
N VAL A 489 6.59 10.68 22.09
CA VAL A 489 7.06 10.97 20.73
C VAL A 489 8.53 10.59 20.52
N ILE A 490 9.38 10.80 21.53
CA ILE A 490 10.78 10.37 21.47
C ILE A 490 10.87 8.85 21.41
N ASP A 491 10.09 8.13 22.22
CA ASP A 491 10.03 6.68 22.19
C ASP A 491 9.56 6.15 20.82
N SER A 492 8.50 6.73 20.25
CA SER A 492 8.02 6.37 18.89
C SER A 492 9.09 6.62 17.82
N THR A 493 9.77 7.77 17.89
CA THR A 493 10.85 8.11 16.94
C THR A 493 12.02 7.13 17.05
N ARG A 494 12.41 6.78 18.28
CA ARG A 494 13.50 5.83 18.54
C ARG A 494 13.18 4.45 17.98
N ILE A 495 11.97 3.93 18.20
CA ILE A 495 11.57 2.62 17.64
C ILE A 495 11.68 2.62 16.12
N ARG A 496 11.22 3.69 15.45
CA ARG A 496 11.24 3.77 13.99
C ARG A 496 12.65 3.74 13.43
N SER A 497 13.61 4.38 14.11
CA SER A 497 15.03 4.32 13.75
C SER A 497 15.66 2.96 14.08
N ASP A 498 15.32 2.35 15.23
CA ASP A 498 15.91 1.08 15.68
C ASP A 498 15.41 -0.13 14.86
N VAL A 499 14.12 -0.13 14.48
CA VAL A 499 13.45 -1.19 13.71
C VAL A 499 13.52 -0.94 12.20
N GLY A 500 13.49 0.33 11.78
CA GLY A 500 13.52 0.72 10.38
C GLY A 500 12.23 0.44 9.59
N PRO A 501 12.22 0.78 8.28
CA PRO A 501 13.37 1.23 7.49
C PRO A 501 13.77 2.70 7.74
N ASP A 502 15.06 2.94 8.01
CA ASP A 502 15.68 4.26 8.13
C ASP A 502 17.00 4.27 7.32
N TRP A 503 17.02 4.94 6.17
CA TRP A 503 18.15 4.89 5.25
C TRP A 503 19.01 6.15 5.32
N PRO A 504 20.35 6.01 5.28
CA PRO A 504 21.26 7.15 5.32
C PRO A 504 21.15 8.00 4.05
N TRP A 505 21.49 9.27 4.15
CA TRP A 505 21.30 10.23 3.06
C TRP A 505 22.02 9.88 1.74
N TYR A 506 23.19 9.26 1.81
CA TYR A 506 23.99 8.89 0.64
C TYR A 506 23.37 7.75 -0.18
N SER A 507 22.33 7.07 0.34
CA SER A 507 21.61 6.01 -0.38
C SER A 507 20.48 6.52 -1.27
N GLU A 508 20.27 7.84 -1.37
CA GLU A 508 19.21 8.49 -2.18
C GLU A 508 19.11 7.92 -3.61
N ILE A 509 20.24 7.75 -4.30
CA ILE A 509 20.23 7.22 -5.68
C ILE A 509 19.80 5.75 -5.71
N ALA A 510 20.34 4.93 -4.81
CA ALA A 510 20.07 3.50 -4.77
C ALA A 510 18.63 3.19 -4.35
N GLN A 511 18.08 3.92 -3.38
CA GLN A 511 16.76 3.61 -2.81
C GLN A 511 15.61 4.37 -3.47
N ARG A 512 15.84 5.59 -4.02
CA ARG A 512 14.77 6.38 -4.64
C ARG A 512 14.77 6.35 -6.16
N TYR A 513 15.95 6.54 -6.77
CA TYR A 513 16.04 6.70 -8.22
C TYR A 513 16.23 5.36 -8.95
N ALA A 514 16.97 4.41 -8.38
CA ALA A 514 17.17 3.12 -9.03
C ALA A 514 15.84 2.32 -9.20
N PRO A 515 14.92 2.28 -8.22
CA PRO A 515 13.64 1.58 -8.40
C PRO A 515 12.75 2.17 -9.49
N LEU A 516 12.91 3.45 -9.85
CA LEU A 516 12.22 4.03 -11.02
C LEU A 516 12.57 3.29 -12.31
N PHE A 517 13.72 2.63 -12.39
CA PHE A 517 14.14 1.86 -13.57
C PHE A 517 13.86 0.34 -13.44
N GLY A 518 13.21 -0.09 -12.35
CA GLY A 518 12.80 -1.48 -12.14
C GLY A 518 11.59 -1.91 -12.98
N SER A 519 11.25 -3.20 -12.90
CA SER A 519 10.14 -3.85 -13.62
C SER A 519 8.82 -3.89 -12.83
N LEU A 520 8.76 -3.24 -11.67
CA LEU A 520 7.57 -3.19 -10.81
C LEU A 520 6.81 -1.87 -11.01
N ALA A 521 5.66 -1.71 -10.35
CA ALA A 521 4.83 -0.51 -10.44
C ALA A 521 5.59 0.79 -10.06
N ASP A 522 6.56 0.72 -9.15
CA ASP A 522 7.48 1.82 -8.84
C ASP A 522 8.23 2.36 -10.06
N GLY A 523 8.59 1.46 -10.98
CA GLY A 523 9.28 1.75 -12.22
C GLY A 523 8.36 1.78 -13.44
N SER A 524 7.05 1.99 -13.27
CA SER A 524 6.10 2.07 -14.37
C SER A 524 6.32 3.29 -15.27
N ILE A 525 5.87 3.22 -16.52
CA ILE A 525 5.87 4.35 -17.47
C ILE A 525 5.21 5.61 -16.88
N ALA A 526 4.10 5.43 -16.16
CA ALA A 526 3.33 6.51 -15.54
C ALA A 526 4.12 7.25 -14.46
N ARG A 527 4.99 6.55 -13.72
CA ARG A 527 5.85 7.13 -12.68
C ARG A 527 7.17 7.69 -13.21
N ARG A 528 7.82 7.03 -14.17
CA ARG A 528 9.10 7.49 -14.74
C ARG A 528 8.98 8.86 -15.41
N PHE A 529 7.97 9.01 -16.26
CA PHE A 529 7.90 10.13 -17.21
C PHE A 529 7.85 11.50 -16.53
N PRO A 530 6.98 11.75 -15.53
CA PRO A 530 6.90 13.07 -14.91
C PRO A 530 8.20 13.50 -14.22
N ILE A 531 8.93 12.56 -13.61
CA ILE A 531 10.18 12.85 -12.88
C ILE A 531 11.31 13.19 -13.84
N LEU A 532 11.53 12.34 -14.84
CA LEU A 532 12.54 12.56 -15.86
C LEU A 532 12.28 13.87 -16.63
N LEU A 533 11.01 14.20 -16.88
CA LEU A 533 10.62 15.46 -17.52
C LEU A 533 10.96 16.68 -16.65
N VAL A 534 10.71 16.62 -15.34
CA VAL A 534 11.07 17.71 -14.41
C VAL A 534 12.57 17.90 -14.33
N ILE A 535 13.36 16.82 -14.29
CA ILE A 535 14.83 16.87 -14.32
C ILE A 535 15.29 17.56 -15.62
N LEU A 536 14.81 17.11 -16.78
CA LEU A 536 15.13 17.72 -18.08
C LEU A 536 14.76 19.21 -18.12
N CYS A 537 13.55 19.56 -17.69
CA CYS A 537 13.07 20.94 -17.70
C CYS A 537 13.86 21.83 -16.75
N THR A 538 14.28 21.30 -15.60
CA THR A 538 15.13 22.01 -14.63
C THR A 538 16.50 22.28 -15.22
N LEU A 539 17.16 21.26 -15.78
CA LEU A 539 18.46 21.42 -16.46
C LEU A 539 18.38 22.42 -17.61
N ALA A 540 17.36 22.34 -18.45
CA ALA A 540 17.16 23.27 -19.56
C ALA A 540 16.98 24.72 -19.07
N CYS A 541 16.18 24.95 -18.02
CA CYS A 541 15.99 26.27 -17.45
C CYS A 541 17.27 26.83 -16.82
N VAL A 542 18.04 26.00 -16.10
CA VAL A 542 19.34 26.37 -15.52
C VAL A 542 20.33 26.77 -16.61
N VAL A 543 20.46 25.97 -17.67
CA VAL A 543 21.36 26.28 -18.80
C VAL A 543 20.96 27.60 -19.48
N VAL A 544 19.67 27.85 -19.70
CA VAL A 544 19.20 29.10 -20.29
C VAL A 544 19.48 30.29 -19.36
N LEU A 545 19.28 30.13 -18.05
CA LEU A 545 19.57 31.17 -17.06
C LEU A 545 21.06 31.49 -16.99
N ILE A 546 21.94 30.49 -16.96
CA ILE A 546 23.40 30.70 -16.96
C ILE A 546 23.85 31.38 -18.25
N ARG A 547 23.32 30.95 -19.40
CA ARG A 547 23.78 31.45 -20.71
C ARG A 547 23.25 32.85 -21.05
N ARG A 548 22.02 33.18 -20.64
CA ARG A 548 21.33 34.42 -21.07
C ARG A 548 21.01 35.36 -19.92
N ASN A 549 21.35 35.02 -18.68
CA ASN A 549 21.00 35.74 -17.45
C ASN A 549 19.48 35.95 -17.21
N ARG A 550 18.62 35.50 -18.14
CA ARG A 550 17.16 35.58 -18.07
C ARG A 550 16.51 34.60 -19.04
N ILE A 551 15.30 34.18 -18.71
CA ILE A 551 14.41 33.45 -19.62
C ILE A 551 13.51 34.49 -20.32
N PRO A 552 13.64 34.69 -21.65
CA PRO A 552 12.78 35.62 -22.38
C PRO A 552 11.29 35.29 -22.16
N GLY A 553 10.48 36.28 -21.84
CA GLY A 553 9.04 36.09 -21.58
C GLY A 553 8.66 35.77 -20.13
N ALA A 554 9.63 35.35 -19.31
CA ALA A 554 9.45 35.11 -17.89
C ALA A 554 10.04 36.25 -17.04
N ALA A 555 9.45 36.46 -15.86
CA ALA A 555 9.97 37.38 -14.86
C ALA A 555 11.18 36.74 -14.16
N LEU A 556 12.33 37.42 -14.21
CA LEU A 556 13.62 36.88 -13.76
C LEU A 556 13.58 36.37 -12.30
N GLY A 557 13.17 37.21 -11.35
CA GLY A 557 13.18 36.88 -9.93
C GLY A 557 12.34 35.64 -9.59
N PRO A 558 11.03 35.60 -9.94
CA PRO A 558 10.19 34.41 -9.72
C PRO A 558 10.71 33.16 -10.44
N ALA A 559 11.24 33.28 -11.66
CA ALA A 559 11.80 32.15 -12.39
C ALA A 559 13.02 31.55 -11.68
N GLN A 560 13.96 32.38 -11.23
CA GLN A 560 15.13 31.94 -10.46
C GLN A 560 14.72 31.26 -9.14
N ARG A 561 13.72 31.80 -8.44
CA ARG A 561 13.24 31.20 -7.18
C ARG A 561 12.50 29.89 -7.39
N LEU A 562 11.73 29.74 -8.47
CA LEU A 562 11.08 28.48 -8.80
C LEU A 562 12.12 27.39 -9.12
N VAL A 563 13.13 27.72 -9.94
CA VAL A 563 14.25 26.82 -10.23
C VAL A 563 15.01 26.45 -8.95
N GLY A 564 15.36 27.46 -8.13
CA GLY A 564 16.04 27.25 -6.86
C GLY A 564 15.23 26.40 -5.87
N SER A 565 13.92 26.63 -5.77
CA SER A 565 13.03 25.83 -4.92
C SER A 565 12.98 24.36 -5.37
N THR A 566 12.98 24.12 -6.68
CA THR A 566 12.98 22.76 -7.23
C THR A 566 14.29 22.03 -6.93
N VAL A 567 15.44 22.70 -7.13
CA VAL A 567 16.76 22.12 -6.80
C VAL A 567 16.89 21.84 -5.31
N ILE A 568 16.47 22.78 -4.45
CA ILE A 568 16.49 22.60 -2.99
C ILE A 568 15.57 21.46 -2.57
N ALA A 569 14.37 21.33 -3.16
CA ALA A 569 13.47 20.22 -2.87
C ALA A 569 14.09 18.84 -3.19
N LEU A 570 14.81 18.72 -4.31
CA LEU A 570 15.54 17.49 -4.65
C LEU A 570 16.66 17.17 -3.64
N LEU A 571 17.32 18.18 -3.08
CA LEU A 571 18.31 18.00 -2.01
C LEU A 571 17.66 17.59 -0.67
N ILE A 572 16.48 18.14 -0.36
CA ILE A 572 15.73 17.80 0.84
C ILE A 572 15.32 16.33 0.83
N PHE A 573 14.95 15.77 -0.32
CA PHE A 573 14.63 14.34 -0.40
C PHE A 573 15.77 13.43 0.06
N ALA A 574 17.02 13.78 -0.22
CA ALA A 574 18.17 13.01 0.27
C ALA A 574 18.22 12.96 1.81
N MET A 575 17.69 13.97 2.50
CA MET A 575 17.66 14.06 3.96
C MET A 575 16.46 13.34 4.60
N THR A 576 15.52 12.83 3.80
CA THR A 576 14.37 12.08 4.34
C THR A 576 14.78 10.65 4.74
N PRO A 577 14.28 10.13 5.88
CA PRO A 577 14.67 8.80 6.37
C PRO A 577 14.25 7.69 5.41
N THR A 578 13.03 7.75 4.89
CA THR A 578 12.51 6.83 3.87
C THR A 578 12.65 7.40 2.45
N LYS A 579 13.03 6.54 1.52
CA LYS A 579 13.49 6.90 0.17
C LYS A 579 12.66 6.31 -0.95
N TRP A 580 11.38 6.11 -0.71
CA TRP A 580 10.48 5.51 -1.68
C TRP A 580 10.19 6.40 -2.90
N THR A 581 9.85 5.79 -4.04
CA THR A 581 9.52 6.52 -5.27
C THR A 581 8.26 7.36 -5.15
N HIS A 582 7.34 6.98 -4.27
CA HIS A 582 6.05 7.64 -4.13
C HIS A 582 6.15 9.08 -3.58
N HIS A 583 7.22 9.42 -2.84
CA HIS A 583 7.44 10.80 -2.34
C HIS A 583 7.60 11.82 -3.47
N PHE A 584 7.91 11.37 -4.69
CA PHE A 584 7.93 12.26 -5.84
C PHE A 584 6.57 12.92 -6.14
N GLY A 585 5.47 12.38 -5.59
CA GLY A 585 4.16 13.04 -5.57
C GLY A 585 4.20 14.45 -4.99
N ASP A 586 5.13 14.75 -4.07
CA ASP A 586 5.27 16.08 -3.49
C ASP A 586 5.74 17.15 -4.50
N LEU A 587 6.35 16.72 -5.61
CA LEU A 587 6.86 17.62 -6.64
C LEU A 587 5.79 18.13 -7.62
N VAL A 588 4.54 17.66 -7.58
CA VAL A 588 3.50 18.02 -8.58
C VAL A 588 3.44 19.53 -8.82
N GLY A 589 3.41 20.32 -7.74
CA GLY A 589 3.29 21.77 -7.80
C GLY A 589 4.49 22.46 -8.44
N LEU A 590 5.70 22.06 -8.04
CA LEU A 590 6.96 22.58 -8.57
C LEU A 590 7.17 22.11 -10.02
N GLY A 591 6.92 20.83 -10.30
CA GLY A 591 7.05 20.20 -11.60
C GLY A 591 6.14 20.84 -12.66
N ALA A 592 4.86 21.07 -12.35
CA ALA A 592 3.94 21.77 -13.23
C ALA A 592 4.43 23.20 -13.57
N GLY A 593 4.99 23.91 -12.58
CA GLY A 593 5.61 25.22 -12.78
C GLY A 593 6.87 25.16 -13.65
N MET A 594 7.73 24.16 -13.42
CA MET A 594 8.99 23.98 -14.14
C MET A 594 8.78 23.62 -15.60
N VAL A 595 7.82 22.73 -15.92
CA VAL A 595 7.47 22.40 -17.30
C VAL A 595 6.85 23.62 -18.01
N ALA A 596 6.02 24.41 -17.32
CA ALA A 596 5.50 25.66 -17.88
C ALA A 596 6.62 26.66 -18.19
N LEU A 597 7.60 26.80 -17.30
CA LEU A 597 8.75 27.67 -17.48
C LEU A 597 9.63 27.20 -18.63
N ALA A 598 9.89 25.90 -18.74
CA ALA A 598 10.64 25.29 -19.84
C ALA A 598 9.91 25.46 -21.18
N ALA A 599 8.58 25.32 -21.21
CA ALA A 599 7.78 25.56 -22.42
C ALA A 599 7.88 27.02 -22.91
N ILE A 600 8.01 27.99 -21.99
CA ILE A 600 8.28 29.39 -22.34
C ILE A 600 9.71 29.56 -22.84
N ALA A 601 10.69 28.97 -22.15
CA ALA A 601 12.10 29.07 -22.47
C ALA A 601 12.43 28.46 -23.85
N THR A 602 11.70 27.39 -24.22
CA THR A 602 11.90 26.61 -25.46
C THR A 602 10.92 26.94 -26.58
N GLY A 603 9.96 27.83 -26.32
CA GLY A 603 9.03 28.31 -27.34
C GLY A 603 9.73 29.04 -28.48
N SER A 604 9.10 29.04 -29.66
CA SER A 604 9.62 29.68 -30.89
C SER A 604 9.99 31.15 -30.71
N ASP A 605 9.33 31.85 -29.79
CA ASP A 605 9.58 33.26 -29.49
C ASP A 605 10.89 33.48 -28.71
N ALA A 606 11.30 32.51 -27.89
CA ALA A 606 12.48 32.59 -27.01
C ALA A 606 13.71 31.87 -27.62
N LEU A 607 13.49 30.71 -28.25
CA LEU A 607 14.51 29.88 -28.89
C LEU A 607 14.33 29.91 -30.42
N ARG A 608 14.87 30.96 -31.05
CA ARG A 608 14.78 31.18 -32.51
C ARG A 608 15.55 30.12 -33.34
N SER A 609 16.67 29.62 -32.80
CA SER A 609 17.51 28.63 -33.48
C SER A 609 16.78 27.29 -33.64
N LEU A 610 16.66 26.81 -34.88
CA LEU A 610 16.09 25.50 -35.19
C LEU A 610 16.91 24.37 -34.54
N ARG A 611 18.25 24.45 -34.60
CA ARG A 611 19.17 23.53 -33.93
C ARG A 611 18.80 23.27 -32.47
N ASN A 612 18.67 24.33 -31.68
CA ASN A 612 18.41 24.20 -30.25
C ASN A 612 16.99 23.68 -29.96
N ARG A 613 16.01 24.00 -30.82
CA ARG A 613 14.64 23.45 -30.72
C ARG A 613 14.62 21.96 -31.00
N LEU A 614 15.33 21.52 -32.04
CA LEU A 614 15.49 20.10 -32.38
C LEU A 614 16.24 19.34 -31.28
N ALA A 615 17.31 19.92 -30.72
CA ALA A 615 18.07 19.31 -29.63
C ALA A 615 17.21 19.14 -28.36
N PHE A 616 16.41 20.14 -27.99
CA PHE A 616 15.50 20.02 -26.85
C PHE A 616 14.40 18.98 -27.09
N LEU A 617 13.85 18.95 -28.31
CA LEU A 617 12.85 17.96 -28.69
C LEU A 617 13.43 16.54 -28.65
N ALA A 618 14.66 16.35 -29.16
CA ALA A 618 15.38 15.08 -29.07
C ALA A 618 15.52 14.62 -27.60
N ALA A 619 15.91 15.52 -26.70
CA ALA A 619 16.00 15.20 -25.27
C ALA A 619 14.63 14.85 -24.65
N ALA A 620 13.55 15.54 -25.04
CA ALA A 620 12.19 15.21 -24.57
C ALA A 620 11.71 13.83 -25.06
N PHE A 621 12.02 13.47 -26.31
CA PHE A 621 11.74 12.13 -26.85
C PHE A 621 12.64 11.05 -26.23
N LEU A 622 13.88 11.37 -25.86
CA LEU A 622 14.74 10.46 -25.11
C LEU A 622 14.15 10.17 -23.72
N VAL A 623 13.64 11.19 -23.02
CA VAL A 623 12.90 11.00 -21.76
C VAL A 623 11.67 10.12 -21.96
N ALA A 624 10.90 10.35 -23.03
CA ALA A 624 9.76 9.52 -23.36
C ALA A 624 10.17 8.05 -23.63
N ALA A 625 11.27 7.84 -24.35
CA ALA A 625 11.81 6.51 -24.63
C ALA A 625 12.26 5.78 -23.36
N LEU A 626 13.01 6.44 -22.48
CA LEU A 626 13.43 5.89 -21.18
C LEU A 626 12.25 5.55 -20.28
N SER A 627 11.17 6.34 -20.37
CA SER A 627 9.94 6.09 -19.62
C SER A 627 9.18 4.88 -20.18
N ALA A 628 9.06 4.79 -21.51
CA ALA A 628 8.40 3.70 -22.20
C ALA A 628 9.16 2.36 -22.15
N ALA A 629 10.42 2.38 -21.70
CA ALA A 629 11.17 1.17 -21.37
C ALA A 629 10.74 0.54 -20.03
N GLY A 630 9.87 1.21 -19.26
CA GLY A 630 9.21 0.63 -18.10
C GLY A 630 7.91 -0.09 -18.48
N PRO A 631 7.42 -1.00 -17.64
CA PRO A 631 6.13 -1.64 -17.85
C PRO A 631 4.97 -0.68 -17.56
N ASN A 632 3.76 -1.09 -17.96
CA ASN A 632 2.52 -0.40 -17.61
C ASN A 632 1.86 -1.05 -16.37
N THR A 633 2.65 -1.20 -15.32
CA THR A 633 2.21 -1.89 -14.08
C THR A 633 1.56 -0.92 -13.11
N TRP A 634 0.45 -1.35 -12.50
CA TRP A 634 -0.24 -0.66 -11.41
C TRP A 634 -0.23 -1.52 -10.14
N TRP A 635 -0.75 -0.98 -9.03
CA TRP A 635 -0.73 -1.67 -7.74
C TRP A 635 -1.88 -2.66 -7.60
N TYR A 636 -1.57 -3.85 -7.08
CA TYR A 636 -2.52 -4.89 -6.66
C TYR A 636 -3.64 -5.10 -7.70
N THR A 637 -4.89 -4.95 -7.27
CA THR A 637 -6.12 -5.12 -8.06
C THR A 637 -6.22 -4.24 -9.31
N ASN A 638 -5.62 -3.06 -9.30
CA ASN A 638 -5.67 -2.15 -10.45
C ASN A 638 -4.77 -2.60 -11.60
N ASN A 639 -3.90 -3.60 -11.40
CA ASN A 639 -3.08 -4.18 -12.44
C ASN A 639 -3.81 -5.24 -13.27
N TRP A 640 -4.96 -5.74 -12.78
CA TRP A 640 -5.67 -6.83 -13.44
C TRP A 640 -6.28 -6.38 -14.77
N GLY A 641 -5.92 -7.06 -15.86
CA GLY A 641 -6.39 -6.74 -17.22
C GLY A 641 -5.68 -5.56 -17.88
N VAL A 642 -4.70 -4.94 -17.22
CA VAL A 642 -3.96 -3.81 -17.79
C VAL A 642 -3.08 -4.27 -18.97
N PRO A 643 -3.15 -3.60 -20.13
CA PRO A 643 -2.26 -3.89 -21.25
C PRO A 643 -0.79 -3.66 -20.88
N TRP A 644 0.09 -4.62 -21.19
CA TRP A 644 1.53 -4.58 -20.90
C TRP A 644 1.86 -4.38 -19.40
N ALA A 645 1.10 -5.04 -18.53
CA ALA A 645 1.29 -4.97 -17.08
C ALA A 645 2.63 -5.56 -16.59
N ASP A 646 3.20 -6.49 -17.35
CA ASP A 646 4.39 -7.29 -17.02
C ASP A 646 5.55 -7.08 -18.01
N GLN A 647 5.37 -6.22 -19.00
CA GLN A 647 6.31 -5.99 -20.10
C GLN A 647 6.28 -4.55 -20.58
N GLN A 648 7.22 -4.18 -21.45
CA GLN A 648 7.22 -2.85 -22.07
C GLN A 648 6.05 -2.68 -23.04
N VAL A 649 5.64 -1.43 -23.26
CA VAL A 649 4.57 -1.10 -24.22
C VAL A 649 5.02 -1.42 -25.64
N LEU A 650 4.20 -2.17 -26.38
CA LEU A 650 4.46 -2.52 -27.78
C LEU A 650 3.56 -1.74 -28.74
N ILE A 651 4.11 -1.27 -29.86
CA ILE A 651 3.41 -0.62 -30.96
C ILE A 651 3.69 -1.40 -32.24
N GLY A 652 2.69 -2.11 -32.77
CA GLY A 652 2.83 -2.91 -33.99
C GLY A 652 3.90 -4.01 -33.89
N GLY A 653 4.08 -4.59 -32.69
CA GLY A 653 5.10 -5.62 -32.41
C GLY A 653 6.48 -5.08 -32.03
N TYR A 654 6.71 -3.76 -32.10
CA TYR A 654 7.98 -3.13 -31.70
C TYR A 654 7.84 -2.43 -30.35
N GLU A 655 8.89 -2.44 -29.54
CA GLU A 655 8.91 -1.69 -28.29
C GLU A 655 8.73 -0.19 -28.53
N ALA A 656 7.79 0.42 -27.81
CA ALA A 656 7.54 1.86 -27.88
C ALA A 656 8.79 2.67 -27.49
N SER A 657 9.58 2.15 -26.54
CA SER A 657 10.88 2.69 -26.14
C SER A 657 11.83 2.83 -27.35
N SER A 658 11.97 1.76 -28.14
CA SER A 658 12.79 1.73 -29.35
C SER A 658 12.29 2.69 -30.44
N VAL A 659 10.97 2.74 -30.68
CA VAL A 659 10.39 3.69 -31.65
C VAL A 659 10.65 5.14 -31.24
N LEU A 660 10.41 5.49 -29.96
CA LEU A 660 10.65 6.82 -29.42
C LEU A 660 12.15 7.18 -29.43
N LEU A 661 13.03 6.20 -29.19
CA LEU A 661 14.48 6.38 -29.27
C LEU A 661 14.92 6.70 -30.70
N VAL A 662 14.41 5.98 -31.72
CA VAL A 662 14.70 6.30 -33.12
C VAL A 662 14.27 7.72 -33.46
N VAL A 663 13.07 8.15 -33.02
CA VAL A 663 12.62 9.54 -33.20
C VAL A 663 13.57 10.54 -32.50
N ALA A 664 14.01 10.24 -31.28
CA ALA A 664 14.98 11.06 -30.55
C ALA A 664 16.31 11.19 -31.32
N LEU A 665 16.82 10.08 -31.86
CA LEU A 665 18.06 10.04 -32.66
C LEU A 665 17.94 10.80 -33.97
N LEU A 666 16.81 10.69 -34.67
CA LEU A 666 16.54 11.45 -35.90
C LEU A 666 16.48 12.96 -35.63
N LEU A 667 15.85 13.37 -34.53
CA LEU A 667 15.81 14.77 -34.11
C LEU A 667 17.20 15.28 -33.70
N ALA A 668 17.99 14.45 -33.01
CA ALA A 668 19.37 14.76 -32.66
C ALA A 668 20.26 14.88 -33.92
N ALA A 669 20.10 13.99 -34.89
CA ALA A 669 20.77 14.08 -36.19
C ALA A 669 20.38 15.35 -36.95
N GLY A 670 19.09 15.70 -36.96
CA GLY A 670 18.60 16.97 -37.52
C GLY A 670 19.23 18.18 -36.83
N ALA A 671 19.34 18.16 -35.50
CA ALA A 671 20.06 19.19 -34.75
C ALA A 671 21.56 19.23 -35.11
N GLY A 672 22.20 18.08 -35.30
CA GLY A 672 23.60 17.97 -35.74
C GLY A 672 23.82 18.53 -37.14
N VAL A 673 22.93 18.24 -38.09
CA VAL A 673 22.96 18.82 -39.44
C VAL A 673 22.84 20.35 -39.39
N GLU A 674 21.90 20.87 -38.62
CA GLU A 674 21.74 22.32 -38.41
C GLU A 674 22.94 22.94 -37.66
N HIS A 675 23.66 22.16 -36.85
CA HIS A 675 24.92 22.59 -36.25
C HIS A 675 26.03 22.71 -37.30
N LEU A 676 26.19 21.70 -38.17
CA LEU A 676 27.21 21.66 -39.21
C LEU A 676 26.97 22.67 -40.34
N ARG A 677 25.71 23.01 -40.63
CA ARG A 677 25.35 24.04 -41.63
C ARG A 677 25.81 25.46 -41.29
N GLY A 678 26.28 25.71 -40.06
CA GLY A 678 26.77 27.00 -39.60
C GLY A 678 25.65 28.03 -39.36
N ILE A 679 25.85 28.93 -38.39
CA ILE A 679 24.92 30.04 -38.13
C ILE A 679 25.14 31.10 -39.24
N ARG A 680 24.42 31.00 -40.36
CA ARG A 680 24.21 32.17 -41.22
C ARG A 680 23.20 33.06 -40.49
N GLU A 681 23.69 34.16 -39.94
CA GLU A 681 22.93 35.11 -39.12
C GLU A 681 21.82 35.84 -39.89
N ASP A 682 21.68 35.58 -41.19
CA ASP A 682 20.67 36.15 -42.05
C ASP A 682 19.88 35.05 -42.77
N ARG A 683 18.57 34.97 -42.47
CA ARG A 683 17.43 34.87 -43.43
C ARG A 683 16.40 33.73 -43.30
N HIS A 684 15.18 34.19 -43.61
CA HIS A 684 14.06 33.64 -44.42
C HIS A 684 13.38 32.28 -44.13
N PRO A 685 12.04 32.21 -44.31
CA PRO A 685 11.15 31.14 -43.84
C PRO A 685 11.15 29.81 -44.63
N ASP A 686 12.09 29.58 -45.55
CA ASP A 686 12.01 28.46 -46.52
C ASP A 686 12.68 27.15 -46.08
N GLN A 687 13.11 27.03 -44.81
CA GLN A 687 14.00 25.94 -44.35
C GLN A 687 13.30 24.64 -43.91
N LEU A 688 11.99 24.65 -43.63
CA LEU A 688 11.25 23.41 -43.29
C LEU A 688 11.03 22.49 -44.51
N ALA A 689 11.01 23.06 -45.72
CA ALA A 689 10.86 22.33 -46.98
C ALA A 689 12.06 21.43 -47.34
N GLY A 690 13.20 21.60 -46.66
CA GLY A 690 14.40 20.76 -46.84
C GLY A 690 14.36 19.46 -46.04
N LEU A 691 13.73 19.47 -44.85
CA LEU A 691 13.61 18.30 -43.98
C LEU A 691 12.56 17.32 -44.54
N GLU A 692 11.45 17.85 -45.08
CA GLU A 692 10.40 17.06 -45.74
C GLU A 692 10.92 16.34 -47.00
N ARG A 693 11.82 16.98 -47.77
CA ARG A 693 12.51 16.36 -48.92
C ARG A 693 13.45 15.22 -48.53
N ALA A 694 13.99 15.22 -47.32
CA ALA A 694 14.85 14.16 -46.81
C ALA A 694 14.05 12.99 -46.24
N ILE A 695 12.95 13.28 -45.53
CA ILE A 695 12.05 12.26 -44.96
C ILE A 695 11.24 11.55 -46.05
N GLY A 696 10.82 12.26 -47.09
CA GLY A 696 10.11 11.69 -48.24
C GLY A 696 10.93 10.74 -49.12
N ARG A 697 12.25 10.65 -48.91
CA ARG A 697 13.15 9.72 -49.61
C ARG A 697 13.34 8.37 -48.89
N LEU A 698 12.75 8.17 -47.72
CA LEU A 698 12.79 6.89 -47.00
C LEU A 698 11.87 5.84 -47.67
N PRO A 699 12.38 4.64 -47.99
CA PRO A 699 11.70 3.68 -48.86
C PRO A 699 10.39 3.09 -48.31
N LEU A 700 10.17 3.16 -46.98
CA LEU A 700 8.94 2.66 -46.33
C LEU A 700 7.81 3.71 -46.28
N ILE A 701 8.12 5.00 -46.37
CA ILE A 701 7.12 6.10 -46.32
C ILE A 701 6.73 6.55 -47.74
N GLY A 702 7.62 6.36 -48.71
CA GLY A 702 7.43 6.81 -50.10
C GLY A 702 6.36 6.07 -50.92
N ARG A 703 5.72 5.00 -50.41
CA ARG A 703 4.62 4.32 -51.13
C ARG A 703 3.24 4.92 -50.86
N TRP A 704 3.02 5.49 -49.68
CA TRP A 704 1.74 6.12 -49.32
C TRP A 704 1.58 7.54 -49.87
N TRP A 705 2.69 8.21 -50.18
CA TRP A 705 2.73 9.62 -50.61
C TRP A 705 2.73 9.82 -52.14
N ARG A 706 2.71 8.76 -52.95
CA ARG A 706 2.94 8.85 -54.40
C ARG A 706 1.69 9.01 -55.28
N ALA A 707 0.53 9.32 -54.69
CA ALA A 707 -0.72 9.52 -55.44
C ALA A 707 -1.36 10.88 -55.16
N ARG A 708 -0.70 11.99 -55.57
CA ARG A 708 -1.37 13.26 -55.94
C ARG A 708 -0.38 14.29 -56.48
N ASP A 709 -0.71 14.86 -57.64
CA ASP A 709 0.00 15.96 -58.30
C ASP A 709 0.12 17.20 -57.41
N TRP A 710 1.35 17.67 -57.17
CA TRP A 710 1.62 18.71 -56.16
C TRP A 710 2.51 19.86 -56.65
N ARG A 711 2.38 20.27 -57.92
CA ARG A 711 3.13 21.45 -58.42
C ARG A 711 2.45 22.79 -58.19
N ARG A 712 1.17 22.83 -57.76
CA ARG A 712 0.43 24.08 -57.44
C ARG A 712 0.14 24.31 -55.95
N ASP A 713 0.38 23.31 -55.09
CA ASP A 713 0.03 23.39 -53.66
C ASP A 713 1.22 23.62 -52.71
N ALA A 714 2.43 23.83 -53.24
CA ALA A 714 3.61 24.08 -52.40
C ALA A 714 3.46 25.33 -51.54
N SER A 715 2.77 26.37 -52.01
CA SER A 715 2.41 27.57 -51.24
C SER A 715 1.29 27.31 -50.24
N ALA A 716 0.26 26.52 -50.59
CA ALA A 716 -0.82 26.12 -49.69
C ALA A 716 -0.34 25.20 -48.56
N ALA A 717 0.69 24.41 -48.81
CA ALA A 717 1.32 23.53 -47.84
C ALA A 717 2.48 24.15 -47.08
N LEU A 718 3.16 25.16 -47.63
CA LEU A 718 3.98 26.09 -46.85
C LEU A 718 3.11 26.89 -45.86
N ASP A 719 1.87 27.22 -46.25
CA ASP A 719 0.86 27.74 -45.33
C ASP A 719 0.31 26.67 -44.37
N ALA A 720 0.23 25.39 -44.78
CA ALA A 720 -0.14 24.29 -43.89
C ALA A 720 0.97 23.91 -42.89
N THR A 721 2.25 24.09 -43.25
CA THR A 721 3.43 23.86 -42.40
C THR A 721 3.74 25.04 -41.49
N ARG A 722 3.48 26.29 -41.93
CA ARG A 722 3.30 27.43 -40.99
C ARG A 722 2.15 27.19 -40.00
N ARG A 723 1.17 26.37 -40.39
CA ARG A 723 0.08 25.88 -39.52
C ARG A 723 0.40 24.56 -38.78
N LEU A 724 1.55 23.90 -38.99
CA LEU A 724 1.99 22.78 -38.17
C LEU A 724 2.44 23.32 -36.80
N ARG A 725 1.43 23.58 -35.96
CA ARG A 725 1.50 23.94 -34.54
C ARG A 725 2.24 22.88 -33.68
N LEU A 726 2.76 21.80 -34.27
CA LEU A 726 3.46 20.71 -33.57
C LEU A 726 4.73 21.18 -32.84
N THR A 727 5.45 22.19 -33.34
CA THR A 727 6.60 22.76 -32.61
C THR A 727 6.21 23.80 -31.54
N SER A 728 4.93 24.19 -31.45
CA SER A 728 4.51 25.28 -30.55
C SER A 728 4.29 24.82 -29.10
N ALA A 729 4.09 23.51 -28.86
CA ALA A 729 3.81 22.96 -27.53
C ALA A 729 4.19 21.46 -27.34
N PRO A 730 5.40 21.01 -27.69
CA PRO A 730 5.76 19.58 -27.67
C PRO A 730 5.60 18.93 -26.29
N LEU A 731 5.97 19.65 -25.22
CA LEU A 731 5.81 19.16 -23.84
C LEU A 731 4.35 18.93 -23.47
N ALA A 732 3.44 19.82 -23.88
CA ALA A 732 2.02 19.66 -23.62
C ALA A 732 1.45 18.43 -24.32
N VAL A 733 1.90 18.15 -25.55
CA VAL A 733 1.48 16.98 -26.33
C VAL A 733 1.98 15.69 -25.70
N LEU A 734 3.27 15.60 -25.36
CA LEU A 734 3.81 14.39 -24.73
C LEU A 734 3.13 14.07 -23.39
N CYS A 735 2.92 15.08 -22.54
CA CYS A 735 2.18 14.88 -21.29
C CYS A 735 0.71 14.49 -21.53
N ALA A 736 0.04 15.09 -22.53
CA ALA A 736 -1.33 14.73 -22.88
C ALA A 736 -1.43 13.29 -23.40
N LEU A 737 -0.45 12.83 -24.18
CA LEU A 737 -0.37 11.44 -24.65
C LEU A 737 -0.24 10.48 -23.47
N LEU A 738 0.57 10.79 -22.45
CA LEU A 738 0.66 9.95 -21.25
C LEU A 738 -0.66 9.94 -20.46
N VAL A 739 -1.28 11.10 -20.23
CA VAL A 739 -2.57 11.19 -19.51
C VAL A 739 -3.66 10.39 -20.23
N THR A 740 -3.74 10.52 -21.55
CA THR A 740 -4.70 9.76 -22.37
C THR A 740 -4.37 8.27 -22.41
N PHE A 741 -3.09 7.90 -22.47
CA PHE A 741 -2.65 6.51 -22.36
C PHE A 741 -3.07 5.89 -21.02
N ASN A 742 -2.87 6.59 -19.89
CA ASN A 742 -3.27 6.10 -18.57
C ASN A 742 -4.79 5.91 -18.46
N LEU A 743 -5.58 6.87 -18.97
CA LEU A 743 -7.04 6.77 -19.00
C LEU A 743 -7.52 5.60 -19.87
N TRP A 744 -6.94 5.47 -21.07
CA TRP A 744 -7.23 4.36 -21.97
C TRP A 744 -6.83 3.02 -21.36
N SER A 745 -5.67 2.95 -20.71
CA SER A 745 -5.17 1.73 -20.07
C SER A 745 -6.11 1.22 -18.98
N MET A 746 -6.61 2.10 -18.11
CA MET A 746 -7.59 1.73 -17.08
C MET A 746 -8.94 1.35 -17.70
N GLY A 747 -9.39 2.09 -18.72
CA GLY A 747 -10.62 1.74 -19.44
C GLY A 747 -10.53 0.39 -20.16
N ALA A 748 -9.39 0.08 -20.77
CA ALA A 748 -9.12 -1.20 -21.43
C ALA A 748 -9.06 -2.33 -20.40
N ALA A 749 -8.47 -2.11 -19.23
CA ALA A 749 -8.46 -3.08 -18.14
C ALA A 749 -9.88 -3.40 -17.63
N MET A 750 -10.71 -2.36 -17.44
CA MET A 750 -12.12 -2.52 -17.07
C MET A 750 -12.89 -3.29 -18.15
N GLN A 751 -12.65 -3.00 -19.43
CA GLN A 751 -13.29 -3.71 -20.53
C GLN A 751 -12.84 -5.18 -20.60
N ALA A 752 -11.55 -5.46 -20.45
CA ALA A 752 -11.01 -6.81 -20.41
C ALA A 752 -11.56 -7.63 -19.23
N ARG A 753 -12.02 -6.96 -18.17
CA ARG A 753 -12.60 -7.55 -16.97
C ARG A 753 -14.12 -7.37 -16.87
N SER A 754 -14.83 -7.11 -17.97
CA SER A 754 -16.27 -6.81 -17.91
C SER A 754 -17.16 -7.92 -17.33
N GLY A 755 -16.69 -9.16 -17.34
CA GLY A 755 -17.39 -10.33 -16.77
C GLY A 755 -16.97 -10.69 -15.33
N THR A 756 -16.13 -9.89 -14.69
CA THR A 756 -15.59 -10.14 -13.34
C THR A 756 -15.34 -8.81 -12.61
N TRP A 757 -14.77 -8.86 -11.40
CA TRP A 757 -14.53 -7.67 -10.60
C TRP A 757 -13.42 -6.79 -11.19
N SER A 758 -13.65 -5.47 -11.19
CA SER A 758 -12.61 -4.44 -11.28
C SER A 758 -12.95 -3.30 -10.31
N MET A 759 -11.93 -2.65 -9.77
CA MET A 759 -12.14 -1.53 -8.84
C MET A 759 -12.96 -0.38 -9.48
N GLY A 760 -12.68 -0.06 -10.74
CA GLY A 760 -13.38 1.00 -11.45
C GLY A 760 -14.84 0.67 -11.74
N SER A 761 -15.16 -0.59 -12.07
CA SER A 761 -16.56 -1.00 -12.29
C SER A 761 -17.35 -0.96 -11.00
N ASP A 762 -16.77 -1.45 -9.90
CA ASP A 762 -17.42 -1.43 -8.58
C ASP A 762 -17.68 0.00 -8.07
N ALA A 763 -16.70 0.89 -8.24
CA ALA A 763 -16.86 2.31 -7.87
C ALA A 763 -17.96 3.02 -8.66
N LEU A 764 -18.16 2.65 -9.93
CA LEU A 764 -19.18 3.24 -10.79
C LEU A 764 -20.57 2.62 -10.58
N SER A 765 -20.65 1.32 -10.26
CA SER A 765 -21.92 0.65 -9.97
C SER A 765 -22.44 0.99 -8.58
N ASN A 766 -21.55 1.18 -7.60
CA ASN A 766 -21.87 1.42 -6.20
C ASN A 766 -21.30 2.77 -5.69
N PRO A 767 -21.63 3.91 -6.31
CA PRO A 767 -20.95 5.19 -6.06
C PRO A 767 -21.23 5.78 -4.68
N LEU A 768 -22.33 5.37 -4.03
CA LEU A 768 -22.74 5.81 -2.70
C LEU A 768 -22.55 4.70 -1.64
N GLY A 769 -21.82 3.63 -1.99
CA GLY A 769 -21.75 2.39 -1.20
C GLY A 769 -22.83 1.38 -1.61
N GLY A 770 -22.88 0.25 -0.90
CA GLY A 770 -23.85 -0.84 -1.14
C GLY A 770 -23.23 -2.20 -1.51
N SER A 771 -21.93 -2.24 -1.84
CA SER A 771 -21.15 -3.46 -2.03
C SER A 771 -19.98 -3.50 -1.03
N CYS A 772 -19.45 -4.69 -0.78
CA CYS A 772 -18.21 -4.89 -0.02
C CYS A 772 -16.96 -4.83 -0.92
N GLY A 773 -17.01 -4.09 -2.03
CA GLY A 773 -15.95 -4.11 -3.03
C GLY A 773 -15.61 -5.53 -3.49
N LEU A 774 -14.32 -5.86 -3.52
CA LEU A 774 -13.80 -7.16 -3.95
C LEU A 774 -14.39 -8.33 -3.14
N ALA A 775 -14.55 -8.20 -1.83
CA ALA A 775 -15.08 -9.26 -0.97
C ALA A 775 -16.54 -9.64 -1.26
N SER A 776 -17.28 -8.82 -2.03
CA SER A 776 -18.63 -9.19 -2.49
C SER A 776 -18.64 -10.09 -3.72
N GLN A 777 -17.55 -10.13 -4.48
CA GLN A 777 -17.37 -10.97 -5.68
C GLN A 777 -16.34 -12.09 -5.46
N VAL A 778 -15.80 -12.19 -4.26
CA VAL A 778 -15.04 -13.35 -3.82
C VAL A 778 -15.99 -14.29 -3.11
N PHE A 779 -15.97 -15.56 -3.50
CA PHE A 779 -16.69 -16.63 -2.84
C PHE A 779 -15.72 -17.50 -2.05
N ALA A 780 -16.16 -17.98 -0.90
CA ALA A 780 -15.41 -18.88 -0.05
C ALA A 780 -16.16 -20.20 0.14
N GLU A 781 -15.42 -21.28 0.26
CA GLU A 781 -15.92 -22.62 0.53
C GLU A 781 -15.52 -23.03 1.95
N ARG A 782 -16.51 -23.20 2.84
CA ARG A 782 -16.24 -23.49 4.26
C ARG A 782 -15.78 -24.92 4.51
N ARG A 783 -16.40 -25.88 3.82
CA ARG A 783 -16.12 -27.31 3.97
C ARG A 783 -16.01 -27.97 2.60
N PRO A 784 -14.79 -28.07 2.03
CA PRO A 784 -14.53 -28.74 0.77
C PRO A 784 -15.12 -30.15 0.62
N ALA A 785 -15.20 -30.92 1.72
CA ALA A 785 -15.80 -32.26 1.71
C ALA A 785 -17.30 -32.26 1.34
N ASP A 786 -18.05 -31.20 1.66
CA ASP A 786 -19.48 -31.10 1.34
C ASP A 786 -19.73 -30.95 -0.17
N GLY A 787 -18.70 -30.50 -0.91
CA GLY A 787 -18.76 -30.33 -2.36
C GLY A 787 -18.43 -31.59 -3.15
N VAL A 788 -18.02 -32.69 -2.51
CA VAL A 788 -17.62 -33.92 -3.21
C VAL A 788 -18.78 -34.44 -4.05
N LEU A 789 -18.53 -34.67 -5.33
CA LEU A 789 -19.58 -35.10 -6.26
C LEU A 789 -20.07 -36.50 -5.90
N ALA A 790 -21.38 -36.69 -6.01
CA ALA A 790 -22.00 -37.98 -5.76
C ALA A 790 -21.51 -39.04 -6.77
N PRO A 791 -21.24 -40.28 -6.33
CA PRO A 791 -20.95 -41.39 -7.22
C PRO A 791 -22.08 -41.58 -8.25
N ALA A 792 -21.72 -41.78 -9.50
CA ALA A 792 -22.65 -42.21 -10.54
C ALA A 792 -22.93 -43.71 -10.40
N PRO A 793 -24.09 -44.20 -10.88
CA PRO A 793 -24.33 -45.64 -10.99
C PRO A 793 -23.23 -46.32 -11.81
N GLU A 794 -22.83 -47.52 -11.42
CA GLU A 794 -21.83 -48.28 -12.18
C GLU A 794 -22.24 -48.40 -13.66
N PRO A 795 -21.34 -48.13 -14.62
CA PRO A 795 -21.63 -48.31 -16.05
C PRO A 795 -21.85 -49.78 -16.38
N THR A 796 -22.77 -50.08 -17.30
CA THR A 796 -22.88 -51.42 -17.91
C THR A 796 -21.77 -51.70 -18.94
N GLY A 797 -20.87 -50.72 -19.18
CA GLY A 797 -19.72 -50.78 -20.10
C GLY A 797 -19.42 -49.41 -20.74
N MET A 798 -18.22 -49.21 -21.31
CA MET A 798 -17.93 -48.07 -22.20
C MET A 798 -18.17 -48.43 -23.67
N ALA A 799 -18.66 -47.49 -24.49
CA ALA A 799 -18.65 -47.67 -25.94
C ALA A 799 -17.22 -47.50 -26.47
N THR A 800 -16.73 -48.45 -27.27
CA THR A 800 -15.36 -48.44 -27.82
C THR A 800 -15.11 -47.20 -28.70
N PRO A 801 -13.91 -46.59 -28.64
CA PRO A 801 -13.53 -45.52 -29.56
C PRO A 801 -13.60 -46.03 -31.01
N ALA A 802 -13.79 -45.10 -31.95
CA ALA A 802 -14.30 -45.33 -33.30
C ALA A 802 -13.52 -46.29 -34.22
N ASN A 803 -12.43 -46.92 -33.76
CA ASN A 803 -11.73 -47.96 -34.51
C ASN A 803 -11.42 -49.19 -33.61
N PRO A 804 -12.28 -50.23 -33.63
CA PRO A 804 -12.20 -51.38 -32.72
C PRO A 804 -11.16 -52.46 -33.08
N ASP A 805 -10.53 -52.40 -34.26
CA ASP A 805 -9.65 -53.48 -34.77
C ASP A 805 -8.19 -53.47 -34.24
N LEU A 806 -7.92 -52.73 -33.16
CA LEU A 806 -6.57 -52.53 -32.60
C LEU A 806 -6.46 -52.79 -31.08
N LEU A 807 -7.47 -53.37 -30.42
CA LEU A 807 -7.50 -53.48 -28.96
C LEU A 807 -6.73 -54.70 -28.42
N PRO A 808 -5.75 -54.51 -27.53
CA PRO A 808 -5.04 -55.60 -26.86
C PRO A 808 -5.84 -56.17 -25.68
N THR A 809 -5.76 -57.48 -25.44
CA THR A 809 -6.30 -58.21 -24.28
C THR A 809 -5.66 -57.78 -22.94
N VAL A 810 -6.40 -57.72 -21.84
CA VAL A 810 -5.85 -57.31 -20.53
C VAL A 810 -5.27 -58.51 -19.77
N ALA A 811 -4.06 -58.37 -19.21
CA ALA A 811 -3.47 -59.36 -18.31
C ALA A 811 -4.22 -59.39 -16.96
N SER A 812 -4.56 -60.58 -16.45
CA SER A 812 -5.23 -60.71 -15.15
C SER A 812 -4.44 -60.05 -14.01
N PRO A 813 -5.09 -59.32 -13.09
CA PRO A 813 -4.40 -58.69 -11.97
C PRO A 813 -3.78 -59.77 -11.04
N PRO A 814 -2.58 -59.53 -10.47
CA PRO A 814 -2.01 -60.43 -9.49
C PRO A 814 -2.87 -60.48 -8.21
N PRO A 815 -2.90 -61.61 -7.48
CA PRO A 815 -3.66 -61.74 -6.24
C PRO A 815 -3.17 -60.75 -5.15
N PRO A 816 -4.04 -60.35 -4.19
CA PRO A 816 -3.70 -59.34 -3.19
C PRO A 816 -2.50 -59.76 -2.32
N GLY A 817 -1.45 -58.93 -2.29
CA GLY A 817 -0.32 -59.07 -1.37
C GLY A 817 1.05 -59.41 -1.99
N GLU A 818 1.17 -59.54 -3.30
CA GLU A 818 2.44 -59.87 -3.97
C GLU A 818 3.13 -58.64 -4.60
N SER A 819 4.44 -58.50 -4.39
CA SER A 819 5.25 -57.38 -4.90
C SER A 819 5.62 -57.59 -6.38
N THR A 820 5.16 -56.69 -7.26
CA THR A 820 5.40 -56.74 -8.72
C THR A 820 6.76 -56.16 -9.10
N ALA A 821 7.85 -56.77 -8.63
CA ALA A 821 9.20 -56.25 -8.89
C ALA A 821 9.75 -56.60 -10.28
N THR A 822 9.13 -57.46 -11.09
CA THR A 822 9.50 -57.63 -12.52
C THR A 822 8.36 -58.32 -13.32
N PRO A 823 7.78 -57.72 -14.38
CA PRO A 823 6.84 -58.43 -15.24
C PRO A 823 7.61 -59.34 -16.20
N ALA A 824 7.19 -60.59 -16.34
CA ALA A 824 7.53 -61.39 -17.52
C ALA A 824 7.02 -60.67 -18.80
N PRO A 825 7.67 -60.83 -19.97
CA PRO A 825 7.19 -60.24 -21.22
C PRO A 825 5.76 -60.70 -21.50
N LEU A 826 4.82 -59.75 -21.62
CA LEU A 826 3.43 -60.07 -21.94
C LEU A 826 3.31 -60.61 -23.37
N PRO A 827 2.35 -61.52 -23.63
CA PRO A 827 2.09 -62.00 -24.99
C PRO A 827 1.78 -60.84 -25.96
N PRO A 828 2.10 -60.96 -27.26
CA PRO A 828 1.75 -59.97 -28.26
C PRO A 828 0.24 -59.68 -28.25
N GLY A 829 -0.13 -58.40 -28.16
CA GLY A 829 -1.54 -58.00 -28.04
C GLY A 829 -2.12 -58.18 -26.63
N VAL A 830 -1.30 -58.36 -25.59
CA VAL A 830 -1.74 -58.32 -24.19
C VAL A 830 -1.13 -57.11 -23.49
N VAL A 831 -1.96 -56.31 -22.81
CA VAL A 831 -1.54 -55.13 -22.06
C VAL A 831 -1.71 -55.34 -20.56
N PRO A 832 -0.84 -54.74 -19.73
CA PRO A 832 -1.00 -54.74 -18.28
C PRO A 832 -2.36 -54.19 -17.84
N ALA A 833 -2.97 -54.71 -16.76
CA ALA A 833 -4.23 -54.18 -16.21
C ALA A 833 -4.16 -52.68 -15.84
N ASN A 834 -2.97 -52.17 -15.55
CA ASN A 834 -2.72 -50.77 -15.25
C ASN A 834 -2.40 -49.90 -16.49
N SER A 835 -2.39 -50.47 -17.70
CA SER A 835 -2.12 -49.72 -18.94
C SER A 835 -3.28 -48.82 -19.38
N PRO A 836 -3.02 -47.72 -20.10
CA PRO A 836 -4.06 -46.91 -20.75
C PRO A 836 -4.95 -47.73 -21.70
N GLU A 837 -4.40 -48.73 -22.37
CA GLU A 837 -5.11 -49.61 -23.31
C GLU A 837 -6.11 -50.55 -22.60
N ALA A 838 -5.85 -50.93 -21.34
CA ALA A 838 -6.79 -51.71 -20.52
C ALA A 838 -8.11 -50.96 -20.22
N GLN A 839 -8.16 -49.63 -20.40
CA GLN A 839 -9.38 -48.82 -20.25
C GLN A 839 -10.51 -49.27 -21.19
N LEU A 840 -10.17 -49.95 -22.28
CA LEU A 840 -11.09 -50.29 -23.36
C LEU A 840 -11.82 -51.62 -23.09
N LEU A 841 -11.37 -52.38 -22.09
CA LEU A 841 -11.88 -53.72 -21.74
C LEU A 841 -12.38 -53.83 -20.29
N GLU A 842 -11.75 -53.16 -19.32
CA GLU A 842 -12.19 -53.11 -17.91
C GLU A 842 -12.47 -51.66 -17.47
N PRO A 843 -13.74 -51.21 -17.48
CA PRO A 843 -14.11 -49.82 -17.24
C PRO A 843 -14.24 -49.44 -15.76
N THR A 844 -14.10 -50.40 -14.84
CA THR A 844 -14.32 -50.23 -13.39
C THR A 844 -13.26 -49.34 -12.74
N SER A 845 -13.62 -48.68 -11.64
CA SER A 845 -12.66 -47.96 -10.79
C SER A 845 -11.58 -48.91 -10.28
N GLY A 846 -10.33 -48.47 -10.28
CA GLY A 846 -9.20 -49.28 -9.85
C GLY A 846 -7.90 -48.50 -9.88
N GLY A 847 -6.91 -48.94 -9.10
CA GLY A 847 -5.60 -48.32 -9.13
C GLY A 847 -4.49 -49.27 -8.70
N SER A 848 -3.33 -49.15 -9.35
CA SER A 848 -2.07 -49.77 -8.93
C SER A 848 -1.11 -48.67 -8.51
N GLY A 849 -0.37 -48.86 -7.42
CA GLY A 849 0.64 -47.89 -6.95
C GLY A 849 0.10 -46.69 -6.17
N PHE A 850 -1.22 -46.48 -6.13
CA PHE A 850 -1.86 -45.44 -5.32
C PHE A 850 -2.51 -46.01 -4.06
N ARG A 851 -2.27 -45.37 -2.90
CA ARG A 851 -2.79 -45.78 -1.59
C ARG A 851 -3.22 -44.56 -0.75
N ARG A 852 -4.06 -44.78 0.27
CA ARG A 852 -4.61 -43.69 1.10
C ARG A 852 -3.53 -42.95 1.91
N ASP A 853 -2.53 -43.68 2.36
CA ASP A 853 -1.32 -43.21 3.05
C ASP A 853 -0.17 -42.88 2.07
N GLY A 854 -0.48 -42.71 0.78
CA GLY A 854 0.51 -42.53 -0.29
C GLY A 854 0.98 -41.09 -0.45
N VAL A 855 1.18 -40.39 0.66
CA VAL A 855 1.77 -39.05 0.74
C VAL A 855 2.96 -39.06 1.71
N PRO A 856 3.94 -38.15 1.58
CA PRO A 856 5.06 -38.10 2.51
C PRO A 856 4.59 -37.86 3.97
N PRO A 857 5.26 -38.48 4.96
CA PRO A 857 4.89 -38.30 6.36
C PRO A 857 5.04 -36.85 6.84
N THR A 858 4.05 -36.38 7.59
CA THR A 858 4.02 -35.04 8.19
C THR A 858 5.04 -34.91 9.33
N GLY A 859 5.79 -33.80 9.39
CA GLY A 859 6.66 -33.47 10.53
C GLY A 859 8.07 -34.08 10.54
N GLY A 860 8.54 -34.63 9.41
CA GLY A 860 9.81 -35.38 9.37
C GLY A 860 10.80 -34.99 8.27
N GLY A 861 10.68 -33.81 7.65
CA GLY A 861 11.69 -33.28 6.71
C GLY A 861 12.13 -34.24 5.59
N SER A 862 11.31 -35.22 5.23
CA SER A 862 11.70 -36.34 4.35
C SER A 862 11.05 -36.31 2.97
N GLY A 863 10.23 -35.29 2.68
CA GLY A 863 10.04 -34.85 1.28
C GLY A 863 11.24 -33.99 0.89
N VAL A 864 11.74 -34.14 -0.35
CA VAL A 864 12.89 -33.37 -0.86
C VAL A 864 12.67 -31.85 -0.73
N SER A 865 11.41 -31.42 -0.60
CA SER A 865 10.98 -30.01 -0.52
C SER A 865 10.62 -29.51 0.90
N GLY A 866 10.52 -30.37 1.93
CA GLY A 866 10.24 -29.95 3.32
C GLY A 866 8.82 -29.45 3.64
N PHE A 867 7.82 -29.69 2.78
CA PHE A 867 6.42 -29.28 3.03
C PHE A 867 5.70 -30.15 4.07
N GLU A 868 4.68 -29.57 4.72
CA GLU A 868 3.69 -30.32 5.51
C GLU A 868 2.49 -30.70 4.62
N TYR A 869 2.20 -31.99 4.52
CA TYR A 869 1.18 -32.55 3.61
C TYR A 869 -0.15 -32.87 4.29
N VAL A 870 -0.60 -32.00 5.20
CA VAL A 870 -1.91 -32.14 5.84
C VAL A 870 -3.01 -31.65 4.91
N LEU A 871 -3.95 -32.54 4.60
CA LEU A 871 -5.14 -32.21 3.81
C LEU A 871 -6.23 -31.62 4.74
N SER A 872 -6.84 -30.51 4.35
CA SER A 872 -7.80 -29.77 5.17
C SER A 872 -9.24 -29.88 4.63
N GLY A 873 -10.21 -29.33 5.37
CA GLY A 873 -11.57 -29.21 4.87
C GLY A 873 -12.40 -30.50 4.85
N GLY A 874 -11.96 -31.52 5.59
CA GLY A 874 -12.59 -32.85 5.65
C GLY A 874 -12.21 -33.79 4.49
N LEU A 875 -11.39 -33.31 3.54
CA LEU A 875 -10.82 -34.13 2.48
C LEU A 875 -9.76 -35.05 3.10
N GLY A 876 -9.67 -36.30 2.62
CA GLY A 876 -8.86 -37.36 3.20
C GLY A 876 -9.58 -38.22 4.24
N SER A 877 -10.81 -37.85 4.64
CA SER A 877 -11.68 -38.68 5.48
C SER A 877 -12.21 -39.91 4.73
N ASP A 878 -12.83 -40.84 5.45
CA ASP A 878 -13.49 -42.00 4.84
C ASP A 878 -14.60 -41.62 3.85
N ALA A 879 -15.26 -40.48 4.08
CA ALA A 879 -16.30 -39.93 3.20
C ALA A 879 -15.72 -39.23 1.96
N ALA A 880 -14.47 -38.80 1.99
CA ALA A 880 -13.81 -38.08 0.90
C ALA A 880 -12.33 -38.51 0.76
N PRO A 881 -12.05 -39.79 0.43
CA PRO A 881 -10.71 -40.36 0.54
C PRO A 881 -9.75 -39.76 -0.50
N ALA A 882 -8.57 -39.39 -0.04
CA ALA A 882 -7.45 -39.01 -0.91
C ALA A 882 -6.53 -40.19 -1.16
N PHE A 883 -5.87 -40.21 -2.31
CA PHE A 883 -4.96 -41.28 -2.71
C PHE A 883 -3.69 -40.67 -3.31
N GLY A 884 -2.54 -41.25 -3.00
CA GLY A 884 -1.27 -40.83 -3.59
C GLY A 884 -0.35 -42.00 -3.89
N SER A 885 0.68 -41.75 -4.70
CA SER A 885 1.66 -42.74 -5.15
C SER A 885 2.96 -42.75 -4.36
N TYR A 886 3.10 -41.92 -3.31
CA TYR A 886 4.37 -41.79 -2.60
C TYR A 886 4.85 -43.10 -1.99
N ASP A 887 6.10 -43.42 -2.31
CA ASP A 887 6.88 -44.52 -1.77
C ASP A 887 8.29 -44.01 -1.45
N SER A 888 8.75 -44.24 -0.22
CA SER A 888 10.08 -43.84 0.23
C SER A 888 11.21 -44.50 -0.56
N SER A 889 10.94 -45.62 -1.24
CA SER A 889 11.91 -46.27 -2.14
C SER A 889 12.09 -45.55 -3.49
N GLY A 890 11.20 -44.61 -3.82
CA GLY A 890 11.19 -43.90 -5.10
C GLY A 890 10.77 -44.76 -6.30
N ARG A 891 10.08 -45.89 -6.06
CA ARG A 891 9.61 -46.83 -7.09
C ARG A 891 8.08 -46.87 -7.24
N GLY A 892 7.36 -46.05 -6.48
CA GLY A 892 5.90 -45.96 -6.49
C GLY A 892 5.37 -45.37 -7.79
N THR A 893 5.30 -46.17 -8.85
CA THR A 893 4.64 -45.81 -10.12
C THR A 893 3.27 -46.47 -10.21
N GLY A 894 2.36 -45.89 -10.97
CA GLY A 894 0.99 -46.33 -10.92
C GLY A 894 0.01 -45.58 -11.79
N THR A 895 -1.24 -46.05 -11.76
CA THR A 895 -2.38 -45.35 -12.34
C THR A 895 -3.56 -45.56 -11.42
N LEU A 896 -4.27 -44.48 -11.11
CA LEU A 896 -5.51 -44.45 -10.34
C LEU A 896 -6.64 -43.93 -11.22
N ARG A 897 -7.72 -44.70 -11.32
CA ARG A 897 -8.97 -44.29 -11.96
C ARG A 897 -10.05 -44.19 -10.89
N THR A 898 -10.56 -42.98 -10.68
CA THR A 898 -11.67 -42.80 -9.75
C THR A 898 -12.96 -43.37 -10.34
N PRO A 899 -13.95 -43.70 -9.49
CA PRO A 899 -15.31 -43.95 -9.95
C PRO A 899 -15.85 -42.76 -10.76
N TRP A 900 -16.83 -43.04 -11.62
CA TRP A 900 -17.62 -41.99 -12.27
C TRP A 900 -18.44 -41.25 -11.22
N THR A 901 -18.47 -39.93 -11.30
CA THR A 901 -19.30 -39.08 -10.46
C THR A 901 -20.25 -38.25 -11.31
N GLN A 902 -21.43 -37.94 -10.78
CA GLN A 902 -22.44 -37.19 -11.51
C GLN A 902 -22.14 -35.69 -11.52
N LEU A 903 -22.30 -35.06 -12.69
CA LEU A 903 -22.30 -33.61 -12.82
C LEU A 903 -23.69 -33.06 -12.52
N THR A 904 -23.78 -32.06 -11.64
CA THR A 904 -25.06 -31.38 -11.38
C THR A 904 -25.44 -30.46 -12.55
N ALA A 905 -26.65 -29.92 -12.51
CA ALA A 905 -27.09 -28.93 -13.50
C ALA A 905 -26.23 -27.65 -13.49
N GLU A 906 -25.73 -27.24 -12.32
CA GLU A 906 -24.93 -26.02 -12.16
C GLU A 906 -23.56 -26.14 -12.86
N GLN A 907 -22.87 -27.28 -12.70
CA GLN A 907 -21.59 -27.50 -13.40
C GLN A 907 -21.79 -27.61 -14.91
N ARG A 908 -22.88 -28.25 -15.37
CA ARG A 908 -23.20 -28.33 -16.81
C ARG A 908 -23.57 -26.98 -17.41
N ALA A 909 -24.15 -26.08 -16.62
CA ALA A 909 -24.41 -24.70 -17.01
C ALA A 909 -23.16 -23.80 -16.93
N GLY A 910 -22.07 -24.26 -16.32
CA GLY A 910 -20.86 -23.44 -16.07
C GLY A 910 -21.04 -22.41 -14.96
N ALA A 911 -22.03 -22.58 -14.08
CA ALA A 911 -22.28 -21.66 -12.97
C ALA A 911 -21.32 -21.88 -11.78
N THR A 912 -20.76 -23.09 -11.66
CA THR A 912 -19.83 -23.47 -10.60
C THR A 912 -18.67 -24.26 -11.21
N PRO A 913 -17.40 -23.92 -10.88
CA PRO A 913 -16.26 -24.63 -11.41
C PRO A 913 -16.17 -26.06 -10.86
N LEU A 914 -15.42 -26.92 -11.53
CA LEU A 914 -14.96 -28.20 -10.97
C LEU A 914 -13.60 -27.99 -10.30
N VAL A 915 -13.38 -28.68 -9.19
CA VAL A 915 -12.13 -28.58 -8.45
C VAL A 915 -11.60 -29.95 -8.08
N VAL A 916 -10.28 -30.12 -8.24
CA VAL A 916 -9.52 -31.24 -7.69
C VAL A 916 -8.41 -30.69 -6.81
N THR A 917 -8.29 -31.23 -5.60
CA THR A 917 -7.16 -30.93 -4.72
C THR A 917 -6.07 -31.96 -4.99
N ALA A 918 -4.86 -31.50 -5.34
CA ALA A 918 -3.74 -32.35 -5.72
C ALA A 918 -2.45 -31.95 -4.98
N ALA A 919 -1.56 -32.90 -4.74
CA ALA A 919 -0.21 -32.69 -4.21
C ALA A 919 0.82 -33.45 -5.04
N GLY A 920 2.10 -33.11 -4.90
CA GLY A 920 3.16 -33.65 -5.73
C GLY A 920 3.19 -33.01 -7.14
N ARG A 921 3.83 -33.70 -8.09
CA ARG A 921 4.18 -33.16 -9.42
C ARG A 921 3.10 -33.45 -10.47
N LEU A 922 2.77 -32.44 -11.26
CA LEU A 922 1.97 -32.56 -12.48
C LEU A 922 2.90 -32.34 -13.68
N GLY A 923 3.59 -33.40 -14.10
CA GLY A 923 4.66 -33.32 -15.09
C GLY A 923 5.77 -34.31 -14.79
N GLY A 924 6.88 -34.26 -15.54
CA GLY A 924 8.04 -35.12 -15.29
C GLY A 924 7.77 -36.63 -15.43
N GLY A 925 6.70 -37.02 -16.12
CA GLY A 925 6.21 -38.40 -16.21
C GLY A 925 4.80 -38.58 -15.67
N ASN A 926 4.39 -37.71 -14.74
CA ASN A 926 3.07 -37.73 -14.11
C ASN A 926 2.03 -37.00 -14.96
N LYS A 927 0.78 -37.49 -14.91
CA LYS A 927 -0.36 -36.88 -15.59
C LYS A 927 -1.61 -36.97 -14.72
N LEU A 928 -2.36 -35.88 -14.65
CA LEU A 928 -3.70 -35.87 -14.08
C LEU A 928 -4.70 -35.52 -15.18
N THR A 929 -5.54 -36.48 -15.56
CA THR A 929 -6.50 -36.32 -16.65
C THR A 929 -7.92 -36.38 -16.11
N VAL A 930 -8.77 -35.45 -16.54
CA VAL A 930 -10.20 -35.44 -16.29
C VAL A 930 -10.89 -36.01 -17.52
N GLN A 931 -11.70 -37.05 -17.36
CA GLN A 931 -12.51 -37.62 -18.44
C GLN A 931 -13.98 -37.24 -18.24
N TYR A 932 -14.62 -36.78 -19.30
CA TYR A 932 -16.03 -36.39 -19.31
C TYR A 932 -16.83 -37.36 -20.16
N ALA A 933 -17.98 -37.78 -19.68
CA ALA A 933 -18.78 -38.78 -20.38
C ALA A 933 -20.28 -38.52 -20.32
N THR A 934 -20.99 -39.01 -21.33
CA THR A 934 -22.46 -39.01 -21.41
C THR A 934 -22.98 -40.42 -21.20
N ARG A 935 -23.98 -40.58 -20.34
CA ARG A 935 -24.69 -41.86 -20.20
C ARG A 935 -25.71 -42.04 -21.33
N LEU A 936 -25.64 -43.19 -21.99
CA LEU A 936 -26.58 -43.62 -23.02
C LEU A 936 -27.83 -44.23 -22.38
N SER A 937 -28.92 -44.32 -23.16
CA SER A 937 -30.21 -44.86 -22.68
C SER A 937 -30.15 -46.32 -22.24
N ASP A 938 -29.14 -47.07 -22.68
CA ASP A 938 -28.90 -48.48 -22.33
C ASP A 938 -27.97 -48.65 -21.10
N GLY A 939 -27.63 -47.56 -20.42
CA GLY A 939 -26.79 -47.56 -19.22
C GLY A 939 -25.28 -47.53 -19.48
N ARG A 940 -24.84 -47.62 -20.74
CA ARG A 940 -23.42 -47.47 -21.10
C ARG A 940 -22.96 -46.03 -20.99
N VAL A 941 -21.68 -45.82 -20.76
CA VAL A 941 -21.08 -44.48 -20.64
C VAL A 941 -20.14 -44.24 -21.83
N ARG A 942 -20.29 -43.10 -22.51
CA ARG A 942 -19.43 -42.70 -23.64
C ARG A 942 -18.59 -41.50 -23.26
N VAL A 943 -17.27 -41.67 -23.23
CA VAL A 943 -16.34 -40.54 -23.08
C VAL A 943 -16.50 -39.62 -24.28
N VAL A 944 -16.81 -38.36 -24.02
CA VAL A 944 -17.02 -37.34 -25.04
C VAL A 944 -15.82 -36.41 -25.17
N GLU A 945 -15.05 -36.23 -24.09
CA GLU A 945 -13.92 -35.32 -24.03
C GLU A 945 -12.96 -35.75 -22.90
N GLN A 946 -11.69 -35.36 -22.99
CA GLN A 946 -10.74 -35.50 -21.88
C GLN A 946 -9.78 -34.31 -21.82
N THR A 947 -9.50 -33.85 -20.61
CA THR A 947 -8.61 -32.71 -20.37
C THR A 947 -7.51 -33.10 -19.41
N THR A 948 -6.25 -32.95 -19.81
CA THR A 948 -5.12 -33.06 -18.89
C THR A 948 -4.99 -31.76 -18.11
N LEU A 949 -4.96 -31.84 -16.77
CA LEU A 949 -4.68 -30.72 -15.90
C LEU A 949 -3.16 -30.58 -15.74
N ASP A 950 -2.69 -29.36 -15.98
CA ASP A 950 -1.30 -28.94 -15.82
C ASP A 950 -1.34 -27.56 -15.16
N ASP A 951 -0.59 -27.40 -14.08
CA ASP A 951 -0.46 -26.14 -13.35
C ASP A 951 0.80 -25.34 -13.75
N GLY A 952 1.53 -25.83 -14.76
CA GLY A 952 2.75 -25.24 -15.28
C GLY A 952 3.94 -25.35 -14.34
N ARG A 953 3.84 -26.14 -13.26
CA ARG A 953 4.89 -26.28 -12.25
C ARG A 953 5.60 -27.62 -12.39
N GLY A 954 6.92 -27.56 -12.52
CA GLY A 954 7.75 -28.74 -12.68
C GLY A 954 8.16 -29.35 -11.35
N GLU A 955 8.11 -28.60 -10.24
CA GLU A 955 8.56 -29.01 -8.91
C GLU A 955 7.50 -29.77 -8.08
N GLU A 956 7.96 -30.44 -7.01
CA GLU A 956 7.08 -31.02 -5.99
C GLU A 956 6.32 -29.89 -5.28
N MET A 957 5.01 -30.07 -5.09
CA MET A 957 4.11 -29.04 -4.57
C MET A 957 3.29 -29.58 -3.38
N PRO A 958 2.99 -28.75 -2.36
CA PRO A 958 2.03 -29.10 -1.33
C PRO A 958 0.62 -29.26 -1.93
N TRP A 959 -0.34 -29.65 -1.09
CA TRP A 959 -1.75 -29.67 -1.48
C TRP A 959 -2.18 -28.32 -2.04
N ARG A 960 -2.73 -28.34 -3.25
CA ARG A 960 -3.22 -27.17 -3.98
C ARG A 960 -4.48 -27.51 -4.76
N GLU A 961 -5.26 -26.49 -5.08
CA GLU A 961 -6.50 -26.66 -5.82
C GLU A 961 -6.29 -26.37 -7.30
N LEU A 962 -6.66 -27.32 -8.15
CA LEU A 962 -6.76 -27.13 -9.59
C LEU A 962 -8.22 -26.89 -9.93
N ARG A 963 -8.51 -25.73 -10.50
CA ARG A 963 -9.86 -25.24 -10.77
C ARG A 963 -10.05 -25.15 -12.27
N PHE A 964 -11.14 -25.71 -12.77
CA PHE A 964 -11.40 -25.74 -14.21
C PHE A 964 -12.89 -25.76 -14.48
N ASP A 965 -13.29 -25.13 -15.58
CA ASP A 965 -14.66 -25.18 -16.06
C ASP A 965 -14.85 -26.41 -16.96
N LEU A 966 -16.12 -26.80 -17.14
CA LEU A 966 -16.49 -27.84 -18.09
C LEU A 966 -16.20 -27.35 -19.53
N PRO A 967 -15.35 -28.05 -20.32
CA PRO A 967 -15.06 -27.63 -21.70
C PRO A 967 -16.35 -27.54 -22.52
N GLU A 968 -16.41 -26.62 -23.49
CA GLU A 968 -17.61 -26.45 -24.31
C GLU A 968 -18.02 -27.73 -25.04
N ALA A 969 -17.04 -28.50 -25.54
CA ALA A 969 -17.24 -29.83 -26.14
C ALA A 969 -17.82 -30.86 -25.17
N ALA A 970 -17.60 -30.68 -23.86
CA ALA A 970 -18.06 -31.56 -22.80
C ALA A 970 -19.38 -31.12 -22.14
N ARG A 971 -20.05 -30.06 -22.62
CA ARG A 971 -21.34 -29.59 -22.03
C ARG A 971 -22.46 -30.63 -22.03
N ALA A 972 -22.41 -31.60 -22.95
CA ALA A 972 -23.35 -32.72 -23.00
C ALA A 972 -23.02 -33.84 -21.99
N ALA A 973 -21.86 -33.79 -21.33
CA ALA A 973 -21.46 -34.79 -20.35
C ALA A 973 -22.38 -34.76 -19.12
N THR A 974 -22.74 -35.94 -18.65
CA THR A 974 -23.51 -36.16 -17.42
C THR A 974 -22.62 -36.61 -16.28
N GLU A 975 -21.42 -37.12 -16.59
CA GLU A 975 -20.51 -37.77 -15.65
C GLU A 975 -19.06 -37.37 -15.90
N VAL A 976 -18.26 -37.45 -14.84
CA VAL A 976 -16.85 -37.09 -14.85
C VAL A 976 -16.04 -38.04 -13.97
N ARG A 977 -14.76 -38.24 -14.29
CA ARG A 977 -13.81 -38.96 -13.42
C ARG A 977 -12.39 -38.43 -13.56
N LEU A 978 -11.55 -38.74 -12.58
CA LEU A 978 -10.12 -38.48 -12.58
C LEU A 978 -9.33 -39.73 -12.96
N VAL A 979 -8.29 -39.54 -13.76
CA VAL A 979 -7.26 -40.52 -14.07
C VAL A 979 -5.91 -39.91 -13.70
N ALA A 980 -5.37 -40.33 -12.56
CA ALA A 980 -4.04 -39.93 -12.10
C ALA A 980 -3.03 -41.00 -12.52
N GLN A 981 -1.94 -40.60 -13.15
CA GLN A 981 -0.88 -41.50 -13.61
C GLN A 981 0.46 -41.00 -13.07
N ASP A 982 1.19 -41.88 -12.40
CA ASP A 982 2.56 -41.66 -11.96
C ASP A 982 3.47 -42.59 -12.75
N ASN A 983 4.34 -42.01 -13.58
CA ASN A 983 5.39 -42.73 -14.30
C ASN A 983 6.79 -42.24 -13.90
N SER A 984 6.90 -41.44 -12.85
CA SER A 984 8.18 -40.89 -12.41
C SER A 984 8.87 -41.86 -11.47
N LEU A 985 10.19 -41.91 -11.53
CA LEU A 985 11.03 -42.60 -10.57
C LEU A 985 11.74 -41.57 -9.68
N GLY A 986 11.98 -41.90 -8.43
CA GLY A 986 12.55 -40.99 -7.42
C GLY A 986 11.53 -40.61 -6.34
N ALA A 987 12.04 -40.29 -5.14
CA ALA A 987 11.20 -39.99 -3.96
C ALA A 987 10.41 -38.68 -4.09
N ASP A 988 10.81 -37.79 -5.01
CA ASP A 988 10.14 -36.52 -5.35
C ASP A 988 9.17 -36.65 -6.54
N GLY A 989 9.11 -37.82 -7.18
CA GLY A 989 8.35 -38.08 -8.40
C GLY A 989 6.85 -38.33 -8.22
N TRP A 990 6.29 -38.22 -7.02
CA TRP A 990 4.96 -38.71 -6.71
C TRP A 990 3.83 -37.70 -7.04
N LEU A 991 2.59 -38.20 -7.04
CA LEU A 991 1.37 -37.37 -7.15
C LEU A 991 0.27 -37.92 -6.23
N ALA A 992 -0.52 -37.02 -5.63
CA ALA A 992 -1.71 -37.38 -4.87
C ALA A 992 -2.92 -36.53 -5.27
N VAL A 993 -4.11 -37.10 -5.16
CA VAL A 993 -5.38 -36.45 -5.49
C VAL A 993 -6.45 -36.74 -4.45
N ALA A 994 -7.25 -35.72 -4.15
CA ALA A 994 -8.52 -35.84 -3.44
C ALA A 994 -9.69 -36.02 -4.44
N PRO A 995 -10.88 -36.42 -3.99
CA PRO A 995 -12.04 -36.59 -4.86
C PRO A 995 -12.42 -35.30 -5.60
N LEU A 996 -12.98 -35.46 -6.81
CA LEU A 996 -13.51 -34.33 -7.57
C LEU A 996 -14.72 -33.74 -6.86
N ARG A 997 -14.76 -32.42 -6.77
CA ARG A 997 -15.83 -31.69 -6.08
C ARG A 997 -16.35 -30.50 -6.88
N ALA A 998 -17.62 -30.20 -6.64
CA ALA A 998 -18.26 -28.94 -6.98
C ALA A 998 -18.35 -28.09 -5.71
N PRO A 999 -17.61 -26.98 -5.62
CA PRO A 999 -17.53 -26.21 -4.39
C PRO A 999 -18.87 -25.61 -3.98
N GLN A 1000 -19.17 -25.69 -2.68
CA GLN A 1000 -20.31 -25.02 -2.07
C GLN A 1000 -19.92 -23.58 -1.75
N LEU A 1001 -20.16 -22.69 -2.70
CA LEU A 1001 -19.71 -21.30 -2.69
C LEU A 1001 -20.69 -20.39 -1.94
N ALA A 1002 -20.16 -19.57 -1.03
CA ALA A 1002 -20.87 -18.45 -0.42
C ALA A 1002 -20.04 -17.17 -0.53
N PRO A 1003 -20.65 -15.98 -0.72
CA PRO A 1003 -19.89 -14.73 -0.75
C PRO A 1003 -19.02 -14.59 0.50
N LEU A 1004 -17.77 -14.15 0.34
CA LEU A 1004 -16.81 -14.05 1.43
C LEU A 1004 -17.34 -13.15 2.55
N SER A 1005 -17.96 -12.03 2.20
CA SER A 1005 -18.63 -11.13 3.16
C SER A 1005 -19.69 -11.83 4.00
N ALA A 1006 -20.41 -12.81 3.45
CA ALA A 1006 -21.40 -13.61 4.19
C ALA A 1006 -20.76 -14.74 5.01
N VAL A 1007 -19.59 -15.24 4.59
CA VAL A 1007 -18.82 -16.24 5.34
C VAL A 1007 -18.18 -15.64 6.59
N VAL A 1008 -17.52 -14.48 6.44
CA VAL A 1008 -16.84 -13.82 7.56
C VAL A 1008 -17.78 -12.96 8.40
N GLY A 1009 -18.88 -12.48 7.83
CA GLY A 1009 -19.85 -11.62 8.52
C GLY A 1009 -19.18 -10.38 9.11
N ASN A 1010 -19.46 -10.12 10.39
CA ASN A 1010 -18.86 -9.01 11.16
C ASN A 1010 -17.74 -9.48 12.10
N GLN A 1011 -17.14 -10.65 11.84
CA GLN A 1011 -16.03 -11.14 12.65
C GLN A 1011 -14.79 -10.28 12.40
N ALA A 1012 -14.00 -10.04 13.45
CA ALA A 1012 -12.74 -9.32 13.34
C ALA A 1012 -11.76 -10.04 12.42
N MET A 1013 -11.10 -9.29 11.55
CA MET A 1013 -10.10 -9.81 10.63
C MET A 1013 -8.78 -9.06 10.75
N PHE A 1014 -7.67 -9.74 10.53
CA PHE A 1014 -6.43 -9.06 10.17
C PHE A 1014 -6.39 -8.85 8.65
N LEU A 1015 -6.65 -7.62 8.24
CA LEU A 1015 -6.55 -7.21 6.84
C LEU A 1015 -5.14 -6.68 6.60
N GLU A 1016 -4.30 -7.44 5.89
CA GLU A 1016 -2.97 -6.98 5.50
C GLU A 1016 -3.07 -5.62 4.79
N TYR A 1017 -2.05 -4.76 4.96
CA TYR A 1017 -2.15 -3.39 4.49
C TYR A 1017 -2.49 -3.22 2.99
N PRO A 1018 -2.11 -4.11 2.05
CA PRO A 1018 -2.45 -3.92 0.63
C PRO A 1018 -3.93 -4.16 0.31
N VAL A 1019 -4.65 -4.93 1.13
CA VAL A 1019 -5.99 -5.46 0.77
C VAL A 1019 -7.15 -4.63 1.32
N SER A 1020 -6.91 -3.83 2.36
CA SER A 1020 -7.95 -3.13 3.12
C SER A 1020 -8.83 -2.19 2.26
N LEU A 1021 -8.25 -1.48 1.28
CA LEU A 1021 -9.01 -0.57 0.41
C LEU A 1021 -9.98 -1.31 -0.53
N ALA A 1022 -9.58 -2.48 -1.05
CA ALA A 1022 -10.38 -3.20 -2.04
C ALA A 1022 -11.63 -3.85 -1.44
N SER A 1023 -11.63 -4.09 -0.12
CA SER A 1023 -12.75 -4.72 0.60
C SER A 1023 -13.11 -3.90 1.84
N PRO A 1024 -13.60 -2.65 1.67
CA PRO A 1024 -13.75 -1.72 2.77
C PRO A 1024 -14.78 -2.19 3.81
N CYS A 1025 -15.80 -2.98 3.47
CA CYS A 1025 -16.77 -3.38 4.48
C CYS A 1025 -16.24 -4.39 5.52
N LEU A 1026 -15.11 -5.06 5.23
CA LEU A 1026 -14.53 -6.03 6.15
C LEU A 1026 -14.05 -5.34 7.41
N ARG A 1027 -14.39 -5.92 8.57
CA ARG A 1027 -14.07 -5.35 9.87
C ARG A 1027 -12.62 -5.71 10.27
N PRO A 1028 -11.68 -4.74 10.33
CA PRO A 1028 -10.39 -4.99 10.95
C PRO A 1028 -10.55 -5.26 12.46
N PHE A 1029 -9.63 -6.01 13.07
CA PHE A 1029 -9.61 -6.14 14.53
C PHE A 1029 -9.36 -4.79 15.19
N SER A 1030 -10.00 -4.54 16.34
CA SER A 1030 -9.77 -3.33 17.13
C SER A 1030 -8.64 -3.51 18.13
N THR A 1031 -7.92 -2.43 18.44
CA THR A 1031 -7.06 -2.34 19.62
C THR A 1031 -7.66 -1.41 20.67
N ALA A 1032 -7.52 -1.73 21.95
CA ALA A 1032 -7.96 -0.88 23.07
C ALA A 1032 -7.14 -1.17 24.32
N GLY A 1033 -6.63 -0.13 24.99
CA GLY A 1033 -5.90 -0.27 26.26
C GLY A 1033 -4.66 -1.16 26.18
N GLY A 1034 -3.97 -1.17 25.03
CA GLY A 1034 -2.79 -2.01 24.78
C GLY A 1034 -3.10 -3.48 24.45
N ILE A 1035 -4.37 -3.85 24.28
CA ILE A 1035 -4.82 -5.22 23.99
C ILE A 1035 -5.53 -5.24 22.63
N ALA A 1036 -5.24 -6.25 21.81
CA ALA A 1036 -5.90 -6.47 20.52
C ALA A 1036 -7.11 -7.41 20.64
N GLU A 1037 -8.14 -7.18 19.81
CA GLU A 1037 -9.21 -8.15 19.56
C GLU A 1037 -8.64 -9.33 18.77
N VAL A 1038 -8.88 -10.57 19.20
CA VAL A 1038 -8.42 -11.77 18.49
C VAL A 1038 -9.17 -11.89 17.14
N PRO A 1039 -8.49 -11.82 15.99
CA PRO A 1039 -9.14 -11.92 14.70
C PRO A 1039 -9.50 -13.38 14.40
N ALA A 1040 -10.67 -13.58 13.77
CA ALA A 1040 -11.13 -14.89 13.30
C ALA A 1040 -10.53 -15.26 11.94
N TYR A 1041 -10.16 -14.25 11.15
CA TYR A 1041 -9.57 -14.47 9.82
C TYR A 1041 -8.41 -13.51 9.55
N ARG A 1042 -7.58 -13.87 8.58
CA ARG A 1042 -6.56 -13.03 7.97
C ARG A 1042 -6.78 -12.97 6.47
N LEU A 1043 -6.68 -11.78 5.89
CA LEU A 1043 -6.76 -11.56 4.45
C LEU A 1043 -5.43 -11.03 3.92
N GLN A 1044 -4.91 -11.67 2.87
CA GLN A 1044 -3.62 -11.36 2.26
C GLN A 1044 -3.78 -11.09 0.75
N ALA A 1045 -2.85 -10.32 0.18
CA ALA A 1045 -2.87 -9.97 -1.23
C ALA A 1045 -2.52 -11.16 -2.16
N ASP A 1046 -2.70 -10.92 -3.46
CA ASP A 1046 -2.35 -11.85 -4.54
C ASP A 1046 -0.85 -12.19 -4.56
N GLY A 1047 -0.44 -13.19 -5.34
CA GLY A 1047 0.94 -13.69 -5.41
C GLY A 1047 1.96 -12.70 -5.97
N SER A 1048 1.53 -11.46 -6.19
CA SER A 1048 2.40 -10.34 -6.48
C SER A 1048 3.29 -10.00 -5.28
N ARG A 1049 4.22 -9.08 -5.52
CA ARG A 1049 5.09 -8.53 -4.46
C ARG A 1049 4.30 -7.97 -3.27
N MET A 1050 3.04 -7.55 -3.46
CA MET A 1050 2.22 -6.99 -2.38
C MET A 1050 1.99 -7.98 -1.23
N ARG A 1051 1.87 -9.30 -1.50
CA ARG A 1051 1.73 -10.28 -0.41
C ARG A 1051 3.00 -10.37 0.42
N VAL A 1052 4.16 -10.45 -0.24
CA VAL A 1052 5.47 -10.51 0.42
C VAL A 1052 5.75 -9.23 1.21
N ASP A 1053 5.46 -8.06 0.62
CA ASP A 1053 5.63 -6.77 1.30
C ASP A 1053 4.67 -6.67 2.50
N GLY A 1054 3.42 -7.11 2.39
CA GLY A 1054 2.44 -7.19 3.49
C GLY A 1054 2.92 -8.06 4.66
N GLU A 1055 3.19 -9.33 4.36
CA GLU A 1055 3.68 -10.32 5.34
C GLU A 1055 4.99 -9.85 6.00
N GLY A 1056 5.93 -9.33 5.21
CA GLY A 1056 7.22 -8.84 5.68
C GLY A 1056 7.16 -7.54 6.48
N TRP A 1057 6.13 -6.72 6.26
CA TRP A 1057 5.96 -5.46 6.99
C TRP A 1057 5.41 -5.66 8.40
N SER A 1058 4.50 -6.62 8.57
CA SER A 1058 3.78 -6.90 9.82
C SER A 1058 4.40 -8.01 10.68
N THR A 1059 5.67 -8.31 10.48
CA THR A 1059 6.38 -9.38 11.18
C THR A 1059 6.56 -9.14 12.69
N PRO A 1060 6.75 -10.20 13.50
CA PRO A 1060 7.06 -10.08 14.93
C PRO A 1060 8.28 -9.20 15.23
N GLN A 1061 9.35 -9.33 14.43
CA GLN A 1061 10.62 -8.60 14.60
C GLN A 1061 10.46 -7.10 14.40
N ALA A 1062 9.40 -6.70 13.70
CA ALA A 1062 9.06 -5.32 13.48
C ALA A 1062 8.01 -4.78 14.46
N GLY A 1063 7.58 -5.58 15.44
CA GLY A 1063 6.48 -5.25 16.34
C GLY A 1063 5.11 -5.23 15.67
N GLY A 1064 4.94 -5.99 14.57
CA GLY A 1064 3.66 -6.07 13.86
C GLY A 1064 2.71 -7.14 14.41
N PRO A 1065 1.43 -7.14 14.00
CA PRO A 1065 0.39 -8.05 14.51
C PRO A 1065 0.69 -9.55 14.36
N LEU A 1066 1.51 -9.94 13.38
CA LEU A 1066 1.92 -11.34 13.24
C LEU A 1066 2.72 -11.84 14.46
N GLY A 1067 3.27 -10.93 15.27
CA GLY A 1067 3.91 -11.26 16.55
C GLY A 1067 3.02 -12.04 17.49
N TRP A 1068 1.74 -11.70 17.59
CA TRP A 1068 0.80 -12.37 18.49
C TRP A 1068 -0.20 -13.27 17.76
N ILE A 1069 -0.52 -12.99 16.48
CA ILE A 1069 -1.44 -13.83 15.69
C ILE A 1069 -0.89 -15.25 15.50
N THR A 1070 0.40 -15.40 15.20
CA THR A 1070 1.01 -16.73 15.01
C THR A 1070 1.15 -17.50 16.33
N VAL A 1071 1.21 -16.78 17.45
CA VAL A 1071 1.34 -17.35 18.80
C VAL A 1071 -0.02 -17.81 19.33
N ILE A 1072 -1.10 -17.06 19.08
CA ILE A 1072 -2.41 -17.32 19.70
C ILE A 1072 -3.20 -18.44 19.01
N GLY A 1073 -2.98 -18.70 17.72
CA GLY A 1073 -3.76 -19.68 16.97
C GLY A 1073 -3.13 -20.17 15.67
N LYS A 1074 -3.62 -21.33 15.21
CA LYS A 1074 -3.26 -21.92 13.92
C LYS A 1074 -3.95 -21.17 12.78
N GLN A 1075 -3.26 -21.01 11.66
CA GLN A 1075 -3.76 -20.34 10.46
C GLN A 1075 -4.03 -21.39 9.36
N ASN A 1076 -5.30 -21.60 9.02
CA ASN A 1076 -5.71 -22.56 8.00
C ASN A 1076 -6.26 -21.82 6.78
N GLU A 1077 -5.71 -22.09 5.60
CA GLU A 1077 -6.19 -21.46 4.36
C GLU A 1077 -7.62 -21.90 4.03
N LEU A 1078 -8.46 -20.94 3.70
CA LEU A 1078 -9.82 -21.15 3.19
C LEU A 1078 -9.80 -21.10 1.66
N PRO A 1079 -10.36 -22.11 0.97
CA PRO A 1079 -10.54 -22.06 -0.47
C PRO A 1079 -11.44 -20.89 -0.87
N THR A 1080 -10.92 -20.03 -1.74
CA THR A 1080 -11.62 -18.85 -2.22
C THR A 1080 -11.48 -18.66 -3.72
N TYR A 1081 -12.54 -18.12 -4.33
CA TYR A 1081 -12.75 -18.09 -5.78
C TYR A 1081 -13.25 -16.70 -6.17
N LEU A 1082 -12.66 -16.12 -7.20
CA LEU A 1082 -13.16 -14.86 -7.75
C LEU A 1082 -14.28 -15.15 -8.77
N GLU A 1083 -15.39 -14.44 -8.64
CA GLU A 1083 -16.52 -14.55 -9.57
C GLU A 1083 -16.10 -14.24 -11.00
N GLY A 1084 -16.48 -15.11 -11.94
CA GLY A 1084 -16.14 -14.99 -13.36
C GLY A 1084 -14.67 -15.23 -13.72
N ASP A 1085 -13.78 -15.49 -12.74
CA ASP A 1085 -12.36 -15.78 -12.95
C ASP A 1085 -11.81 -16.66 -11.80
N PRO A 1086 -12.35 -17.89 -11.58
CA PRO A 1086 -12.08 -18.69 -10.38
C PRO A 1086 -10.62 -19.15 -10.24
N GLY A 1087 -9.86 -19.16 -11.34
CA GLY A 1087 -8.43 -19.48 -11.35
C GLY A 1087 -7.51 -18.29 -11.01
N ARG A 1088 -8.04 -17.07 -10.88
CA ARG A 1088 -7.26 -15.89 -10.51
C ARG A 1088 -6.79 -15.99 -9.06
N ASP A 1089 -5.48 -15.87 -8.86
CA ASP A 1089 -4.92 -15.49 -7.57
C ASP A 1089 -5.29 -14.04 -7.28
N TRP A 1090 -6.35 -13.86 -6.49
CA TRP A 1090 -6.83 -12.55 -6.05
C TRP A 1090 -6.27 -12.20 -4.66
N GLY A 1091 -5.82 -13.21 -3.91
CA GLY A 1091 -5.48 -13.12 -2.50
C GLY A 1091 -5.66 -14.45 -1.76
N LYS A 1092 -5.33 -14.45 -0.47
CA LYS A 1092 -5.53 -15.60 0.43
C LYS A 1092 -6.35 -15.20 1.63
N VAL A 1093 -7.26 -16.08 2.04
CA VAL A 1093 -7.99 -15.97 3.30
C VAL A 1093 -7.56 -17.13 4.20
N GLN A 1094 -7.18 -16.83 5.43
CA GLN A 1094 -6.85 -17.84 6.43
C GLN A 1094 -7.80 -17.70 7.62
N ALA A 1095 -8.40 -18.81 8.05
CA ALA A 1095 -9.11 -18.90 9.31
C ALA A 1095 -8.10 -19.04 10.46
N ILE A 1096 -8.26 -18.23 11.50
CA ILE A 1096 -7.43 -18.26 12.70
C ILE A 1096 -8.18 -19.08 13.75
N GLN A 1097 -7.60 -20.21 14.15
CA GLN A 1097 -8.15 -21.11 15.16
C GLN A 1097 -7.30 -20.99 16.43
N PRO A 1098 -7.79 -20.32 17.49
CA PRO A 1098 -7.05 -20.21 18.74
C PRO A 1098 -6.72 -21.59 19.32
N TYR A 1099 -5.52 -21.76 19.87
CA TYR A 1099 -5.15 -23.00 20.57
C TYR A 1099 -6.04 -23.25 21.80
N ARG A 1100 -6.56 -22.16 22.39
CA ARG A 1100 -7.51 -22.15 23.51
C ARG A 1100 -8.83 -21.48 23.07
N PRO A 1101 -9.72 -22.20 22.39
CA PRO A 1101 -10.95 -21.62 21.84
C PRO A 1101 -11.97 -21.23 22.92
N ASN A 1102 -11.88 -21.84 24.11
CA ASN A 1102 -12.77 -21.56 25.24
C ASN A 1102 -12.24 -20.47 26.18
N ALA A 1103 -11.07 -19.87 25.89
CA ALA A 1103 -10.52 -18.82 26.71
C ALA A 1103 -11.40 -17.55 26.64
N VAL A 1104 -11.59 -16.92 27.79
CA VAL A 1104 -12.48 -15.77 27.96
C VAL A 1104 -11.74 -14.44 27.79
N ARG A 1105 -12.49 -13.34 27.76
CA ARG A 1105 -11.92 -11.98 27.71
C ARG A 1105 -11.29 -11.62 29.07
N PRO A 1106 -10.23 -10.78 29.08
CA PRO A 1106 -9.59 -10.36 30.32
C PRO A 1106 -10.51 -9.49 31.17
N THR A 1107 -10.42 -9.67 32.49
CA THR A 1107 -10.92 -8.68 33.45
C THR A 1107 -9.86 -7.59 33.61
N LEU A 1108 -10.27 -6.33 33.49
CA LEU A 1108 -9.37 -5.17 33.50
C LEU A 1108 -9.65 -4.26 34.70
N GLU A 1109 -8.60 -3.93 35.44
CA GLU A 1109 -8.58 -2.76 36.33
C GLU A 1109 -8.08 -1.56 35.54
N ARG A 1110 -8.88 -0.49 35.48
CA ARG A 1110 -8.56 0.73 34.72
C ARG A 1110 -8.20 1.87 35.65
N SER A 1111 -7.19 2.66 35.27
CA SER A 1111 -6.75 3.81 36.04
C SER A 1111 -6.34 4.96 35.13
N ASP A 1112 -6.82 6.16 35.41
CA ASP A 1112 -6.40 7.38 34.72
C ASP A 1112 -5.33 8.08 35.55
N VAL A 1113 -4.10 8.16 35.01
CA VAL A 1113 -2.95 8.69 35.74
C VAL A 1113 -2.43 9.96 35.08
N LEU A 1114 -2.34 11.03 35.86
CA LEU A 1114 -1.72 12.27 35.40
C LEU A 1114 -0.19 12.09 35.34
N ARG A 1115 0.36 12.04 34.12
CA ARG A 1115 1.80 11.91 33.86
C ARG A 1115 2.41 13.22 33.39
N SER A 1116 3.66 13.47 33.79
CA SER A 1116 4.45 14.58 33.25
C SER A 1116 4.71 14.37 31.76
N GLY A 1117 4.87 15.45 30.98
CA GLY A 1117 5.25 15.34 29.56
C GLY A 1117 6.62 14.67 29.32
N LEU A 1118 7.42 14.52 30.37
CA LEU A 1118 8.74 13.88 30.35
C LEU A 1118 8.77 12.48 30.96
N TYR A 1119 7.63 11.98 31.46
CA TYR A 1119 7.57 10.65 32.06
C TYR A 1119 7.71 9.56 30.99
N SER A 1120 8.55 8.56 31.26
CA SER A 1120 8.64 7.32 30.49
C SER A 1120 8.68 6.14 31.47
N PRO A 1121 7.95 5.04 31.23
CA PRO A 1121 7.98 3.84 32.08
C PRO A 1121 9.21 2.96 31.81
N GLY A 1122 10.16 3.42 31.00
CA GLY A 1122 11.34 2.65 30.59
C GLY A 1122 11.33 2.29 29.10
N PRO A 1123 12.39 1.61 28.61
CA PRO A 1123 12.51 1.28 27.20
C PRO A 1123 11.39 0.34 26.73
N LEU A 1124 10.94 0.56 25.50
CA LEU A 1124 10.07 -0.40 24.82
C LEU A 1124 10.82 -1.72 24.60
N PRO A 1125 10.09 -2.85 24.55
CA PRO A 1125 10.73 -4.14 24.49
C PRO A 1125 11.52 -4.32 23.20
N ALA A 1126 12.68 -4.96 23.31
CA ALA A 1126 13.48 -5.31 22.15
C ALA A 1126 12.72 -6.30 21.25
N PRO A 1127 12.88 -6.22 19.91
CA PRO A 1127 12.32 -7.20 18.98
C PRO A 1127 12.56 -8.65 19.43
N PRO A 1128 11.58 -9.56 19.25
CA PRO A 1128 11.81 -10.98 19.45
C PRO A 1128 13.03 -11.45 18.63
N PRO A 1129 13.91 -12.30 19.19
CA PRO A 1129 15.05 -12.84 18.43
C PRO A 1129 14.57 -13.78 17.31
N GLY A 1130 15.20 -13.70 16.14
CA GLY A 1130 15.00 -14.64 15.02
C GLY A 1130 14.57 -13.97 13.71
N ILE A 1131 15.30 -14.28 12.64
CA ILE A 1131 15.32 -13.70 11.27
C ILE A 1131 15.82 -12.24 11.23
N PRO A 1132 17.01 -11.97 10.65
CA PRO A 1132 17.53 -10.61 10.53
C PRO A 1132 16.54 -9.72 9.77
N SER A 1133 16.31 -8.51 10.27
CA SER A 1133 15.75 -7.44 9.43
C SER A 1133 16.58 -7.39 8.15
N PRO A 1134 15.99 -7.28 6.94
CA PRO A 1134 16.74 -7.12 5.70
C PRO A 1134 17.71 -5.91 5.71
N SER A 1135 17.62 -5.06 6.73
CA SER A 1135 18.48 -3.90 6.96
C SER A 1135 19.55 -4.08 8.06
N ARG A 1136 19.78 -5.28 8.60
CA ARG A 1136 20.97 -5.60 9.43
C ARG A 1136 21.83 -6.67 8.79
#